data_AF-A0A7C5JQN0-F1
#
_entry.id   AF-A0A7C5JQN0-F1
#
_cell.length_a   1.000
_cell.length_b   1.000
_cell.length_c   1.000
_cell.angle_alpha   90.00
_cell.angle_beta   90.00
_cell.angle_gamma   90.00
#
_symmetry.space_group_name_H-M   'P 1'
#
loop_
_entity.id
_entity.type
_entity.pdbx_description
1 polymer ?
#
loop_
_entity_poly.entity_id
_entity_poly.type
_entity_poly.pdbx_seq_one_letter_code
_entity_poly.pdbx_strand_id
1 'polypeptide(L)'
;MKNNLQNLIAKLLITGIFIFLPFAISTLYAQCDTKISDPNNDGKDYVCASSITSYQAVRDAGSVGDTLSWSLSGGGTILSVTDDGTTSEITIQWDNTPDTGYFCLTLTEHNVCVGSDKMNIYIEKSNLNLACNDLVLVALDNNCRDTIGADKILEAPLYPDDSYTTTVFNTDNTPRAEPIVNMNDLGDTLMVVVKHDCSGIACMGRIAFQDNLATMLACRQDTIKVKCDESMDPENPNVGFPLFPGSQVTKIDEQTYHAIIPGDCGGEFTLVYSDDVHQLECGTDYEVVIDRTWAAIDASQNSWTCNEVIAKTWANFDSVCAPPDFDGMNNRPKFQCNDPHPFNNDIYWPYKDSIPGPEITGYPTNASCSNIQFLYEDLEIPLCGYNRKILRHWIILDWCTGKQKSCDQMIVFDDSNPPIFHLPPDTLEFEADIEQCYGTAFPLPEPIVDFECSDWTWEVLGYTFKGDGTCDPEVYLRTDFLFGNSESGFGITNLPVDTAVCVSYKVTDECGKYSYGNMLVVIRDNQKPTAACETHTVVTLGEGAKLYATSLDDDSWDNCGIEKYEIKRNTNRCGDYHDLQFGDYVNLCCNDVGNDVMVILRVTDSHGNFNDCMGNVTVVDKEPPVLTHCPDDFTINCTDSYTNNFVGGKPTATDNCDNITMSYHDTPHLNDCGLGYVNRVWTIKDKVGLETAQKCRQ
;
A
#
# COMPACT_ATOMS: atom_id res chain seq x y z
N MET A 1 8.88 -20.09 49.86
CA MET A 1 7.95 -20.87 50.73
C MET A 1 7.48 -22.06 49.91
N LYS A 2 8.11 -23.23 50.07
CA LYS A 2 7.76 -24.34 50.99
C LYS A 2 6.57 -25.19 50.52
N ASN A 3 6.82 -26.51 50.51
CA ASN A 3 5.90 -27.67 50.50
C ASN A 3 5.44 -28.16 49.11
N ASN A 4 5.35 -29.46 48.80
CA ASN A 4 5.67 -30.69 49.54
C ASN A 4 5.70 -31.88 48.54
N LEU A 5 6.67 -32.78 48.75
CA LEU A 5 6.62 -34.25 48.76
C LEU A 5 5.44 -35.04 48.11
N GLN A 6 5.83 -36.06 47.33
CA GLN A 6 5.25 -37.41 47.13
C GLN A 6 4.46 -37.78 45.85
N ASN A 7 4.74 -39.03 45.42
CA ASN A 7 4.18 -39.90 44.36
C ASN A 7 4.93 -39.85 43.02
N LEU A 8 5.38 -40.95 42.39
CA LEU A 8 4.97 -42.35 42.53
C LEU A 8 6.05 -43.30 41.96
N ILE A 9 6.46 -44.29 42.76
CA ILE A 9 7.16 -45.52 42.35
C ILE A 9 6.09 -46.61 42.13
N ALA A 10 6.13 -47.27 40.97
CA ALA A 10 5.49 -48.56 40.63
C ALA A 10 5.85 -48.82 39.16
N LYS A 11 6.39 -49.96 38.67
CA LYS A 11 6.21 -51.39 38.96
C LYS A 11 7.24 -52.18 38.11
N LEU A 12 7.33 -53.49 38.36
CA LEU A 12 8.21 -54.55 37.82
C LEU A 12 9.42 -54.81 38.75
N LEU A 13 9.60 -55.97 39.38
CA LEU A 13 8.99 -57.29 39.24
C LEU A 13 9.04 -58.03 40.58
N ILE A 14 7.93 -58.71 40.91
CA ILE A 14 7.83 -59.73 41.95
C ILE A 14 7.79 -61.08 41.25
N THR A 15 8.72 -61.98 41.57
CA THR A 15 8.45 -63.40 41.83
C THR A 15 9.56 -63.92 42.73
N GLY A 16 9.21 -64.24 43.97
CA GLY A 16 10.16 -64.70 45.00
C GLY A 16 10.32 -66.21 45.02
N ILE A 17 11.43 -66.65 45.62
CA ILE A 17 11.58 -67.91 46.34
C ILE A 17 12.46 -67.60 47.57
N PHE A 18 11.91 -67.89 48.76
CA PHE A 18 12.58 -67.80 50.05
C PHE A 18 13.58 -68.95 50.21
N ILE A 19 14.85 -68.65 50.50
CA ILE A 19 15.79 -69.58 51.12
C ILE A 19 16.57 -68.82 52.20
N PHE A 20 16.47 -69.32 53.44
CA PHE A 20 17.23 -68.88 54.61
C PHE A 20 18.73 -69.15 54.41
N LEU A 21 19.60 -68.17 54.67
CA LEU A 21 21.03 -68.36 54.97
C LEU A 21 21.47 -67.35 56.05
N PRO A 22 22.37 -67.75 56.97
CA PRO A 22 22.59 -67.06 58.23
C PRO A 22 23.55 -65.88 58.10
N PHE A 23 23.41 -64.92 59.01
CA PHE A 23 24.36 -63.83 59.27
C PHE A 23 25.79 -64.38 59.43
N ALA A 24 26.68 -63.99 58.52
CA ALA A 24 28.13 -64.07 58.72
C ALA A 24 28.62 -62.67 59.13
N ILE A 25 29.13 -62.57 60.35
CA ILE A 25 29.92 -61.43 60.83
C ILE A 25 31.20 -61.43 59.99
N SER A 26 31.32 -60.50 59.02
CA SER A 26 32.58 -60.24 58.35
C SER A 26 33.45 -59.41 59.28
N THR A 27 34.47 -60.04 59.84
CA THR A 27 35.65 -59.39 60.40
C THR A 27 36.21 -58.38 59.38
N LEU A 28 36.36 -57.11 59.77
CA LEU A 28 37.19 -56.15 59.04
C LEU A 28 38.60 -56.74 58.95
N TYR A 29 38.99 -57.24 57.78
CA TYR A 29 40.39 -57.41 57.43
C TYR A 29 40.92 -56.04 57.03
N ALA A 30 42.02 -55.60 57.64
CA ALA A 30 42.76 -54.44 57.15
C ALA A 30 43.20 -54.74 55.70
N GLN A 31 42.86 -53.85 54.78
CA GLN A 31 43.31 -53.93 53.38
C GLN A 31 44.69 -53.29 53.31
N CYS A 32 45.67 -54.01 52.77
CA CYS A 32 47.02 -53.51 52.57
C CYS A 32 47.06 -52.81 51.20
N ASP A 33 47.27 -51.50 51.15
CA ASP A 33 47.23 -50.70 49.90
C ASP A 33 48.49 -49.84 49.69
N THR A 34 49.63 -50.28 50.25
CA THR A 34 50.92 -49.60 50.05
C THR A 34 51.43 -49.85 48.64
N LYS A 35 51.64 -48.77 47.87
CA LYS A 35 52.18 -48.82 46.50
C LYS A 35 53.52 -48.11 46.38
N ILE A 36 54.35 -48.63 45.48
CA ILE A 36 55.60 -47.98 45.07
C ILE A 36 55.23 -46.77 44.20
N SER A 37 55.85 -45.63 44.48
CA SER A 37 55.74 -44.42 43.67
C SER A 37 57.12 -43.76 43.52
N ASP A 38 57.39 -43.20 42.35
CA ASP A 38 58.53 -42.31 42.14
C ASP A 38 58.03 -40.86 42.24
N PRO A 39 58.38 -40.12 43.31
CA PRO A 39 57.93 -38.75 43.50
C PRO A 39 58.53 -37.75 42.52
N ASN A 40 59.61 -38.10 41.82
CA ASN A 40 60.37 -37.20 40.95
C ASN A 40 60.22 -37.51 39.46
N ASN A 41 59.78 -38.72 39.10
CA ASN A 41 59.71 -39.18 37.70
C ASN A 41 58.28 -39.49 37.22
N ASP A 42 57.26 -39.02 37.96
CA ASP A 42 55.83 -39.06 37.59
C ASP A 42 55.30 -40.45 37.16
N GLY A 43 55.89 -41.52 37.70
CA GLY A 43 55.49 -42.90 37.40
C GLY A 43 56.11 -43.50 36.13
N LYS A 44 57.17 -42.91 35.56
CA LYS A 44 57.94 -43.50 34.46
C LYS A 44 58.70 -44.77 34.90
N ASP A 45 58.64 -45.81 34.09
CA ASP A 45 59.20 -47.15 34.37
C ASP A 45 60.69 -47.30 33.96
N TYR A 46 61.42 -46.19 33.80
CA TYR A 46 62.83 -46.18 33.40
C TYR A 46 63.70 -45.25 34.25
N VAL A 47 65.01 -45.49 34.24
CA VAL A 47 66.04 -44.68 34.90
C VAL A 47 67.28 -44.59 34.04
N CYS A 48 68.05 -43.51 34.20
CA CYS A 48 69.28 -43.32 33.44
C CYS A 48 70.44 -44.12 34.05
N ALA A 49 71.30 -44.71 33.23
CA ALA A 49 72.50 -45.39 33.70
C ALA A 49 73.34 -44.51 34.64
N SER A 50 73.81 -45.09 35.76
CA SER A 50 74.54 -44.37 36.83
C SER A 50 73.75 -43.27 37.56
N SER A 51 72.44 -43.15 37.35
CA SER A 51 71.61 -42.20 38.11
C SER A 51 71.35 -42.70 39.53
N ILE A 52 71.00 -41.75 40.40
CA ILE A 52 70.46 -42.03 41.73
C ILE A 52 68.99 -41.65 41.70
N THR A 53 68.13 -42.60 42.01
CA THR A 53 66.68 -42.36 42.10
C THR A 53 66.15 -42.84 43.44
N SER A 54 65.18 -42.10 43.96
CA SER A 54 64.46 -42.43 45.18
C SER A 54 63.05 -42.86 44.83
N TYR A 55 62.61 -43.97 45.41
CA TYR A 55 61.23 -44.43 45.36
C TYR A 55 60.65 -44.39 46.77
N GLN A 56 59.38 -44.08 46.88
CA GLN A 56 58.68 -44.01 48.15
C GLN A 56 57.42 -44.87 48.14
N ALA A 57 57.06 -45.36 49.30
CA ALA A 57 55.78 -45.99 49.58
C ALA A 57 55.18 -45.35 50.83
N VAL A 58 53.99 -44.78 50.68
CA VAL A 58 53.28 -44.10 51.76
C VAL A 58 52.25 -45.07 52.34
N ARG A 59 52.18 -45.16 53.67
CA ARG A 59 51.22 -45.98 54.41
C ARG A 59 49.91 -45.24 54.60
N ASP A 60 48.80 -45.98 54.55
CA ASP A 60 47.49 -45.43 54.91
C ASP A 60 47.38 -45.16 56.42
N ALA A 61 46.71 -44.05 56.76
CA ALA A 61 46.58 -43.57 58.13
C ALA A 61 45.77 -44.53 59.01
N GLY A 62 46.43 -45.27 59.90
CA GLY A 62 45.79 -46.15 60.90
C GLY A 62 46.43 -47.52 61.09
N SER A 63 47.38 -47.91 60.23
CA SER A 63 48.08 -49.20 60.31
C SER A 63 49.31 -49.11 61.22
N VAL A 64 49.19 -49.57 62.47
CA VAL A 64 50.34 -49.63 63.41
C VAL A 64 51.03 -50.99 63.27
N GLY A 65 52.25 -51.01 62.70
CA GLY A 65 53.24 -52.07 63.02
C GLY A 65 53.65 -53.06 61.92
N ASP A 66 53.36 -52.82 60.64
CA ASP A 66 53.87 -53.68 59.57
C ASP A 66 55.30 -53.28 59.16
N THR A 67 56.21 -54.24 59.01
CA THR A 67 57.59 -53.98 58.58
C THR A 67 57.65 -54.00 57.05
N LEU A 68 57.95 -52.86 56.44
CA LEU A 68 58.19 -52.79 55.00
C LEU A 68 59.62 -53.21 54.70
N SER A 69 59.77 -54.05 53.69
CA SER A 69 61.08 -54.49 53.22
C SER A 69 61.15 -54.30 51.71
N TRP A 70 62.20 -53.63 51.28
CA TRP A 70 62.50 -53.44 49.88
C TRP A 70 63.48 -54.50 49.42
N SER A 71 63.24 -55.02 48.22
CA SER A 71 64.20 -55.88 47.53
C SER A 71 64.30 -55.45 46.08
N LEU A 72 65.51 -55.51 45.54
CA LEU A 72 65.80 -55.20 44.16
C LEU A 72 66.36 -56.47 43.50
N SER A 73 65.79 -56.86 42.36
CA SER A 73 66.20 -58.09 41.66
C SER A 73 67.56 -58.00 40.95
N GLY A 74 68.21 -56.83 40.96
CA GLY A 74 69.52 -56.55 40.34
C GLY A 74 69.60 -55.13 39.77
N GLY A 75 70.68 -54.80 39.06
CA GLY A 75 70.79 -53.57 38.25
C GLY A 75 71.08 -52.28 39.01
N GLY A 76 71.19 -52.34 40.34
CA GLY A 76 71.57 -51.19 41.14
C GLY A 76 71.95 -51.59 42.56
N THR A 77 72.54 -50.65 43.29
CA THR A 77 72.88 -50.80 44.69
C THR A 77 71.96 -49.93 45.54
N ILE A 78 71.28 -50.57 46.50
CA ILE A 78 70.48 -49.85 47.49
C ILE A 78 71.43 -49.04 48.38
N LEU A 79 71.36 -47.71 48.32
CA LEU A 79 72.20 -46.81 49.10
C LEU A 79 71.64 -46.62 50.51
N SER A 80 70.33 -46.43 50.61
CA SER A 80 69.63 -46.23 51.87
C SER A 80 68.19 -46.71 51.77
N VAL A 81 67.70 -47.24 52.89
CA VAL A 81 66.28 -47.44 53.14
C VAL A 81 65.96 -46.71 54.43
N THR A 82 64.99 -45.81 54.37
CA THR A 82 64.46 -45.10 55.53
C THR A 82 62.98 -45.44 55.67
N ASP A 83 62.53 -45.69 56.90
CA ASP A 83 61.13 -45.88 57.23
C ASP A 83 60.85 -45.12 58.52
N ASP A 84 60.05 -44.06 58.42
CA ASP A 84 59.68 -43.22 59.55
C ASP A 84 58.37 -43.67 60.24
N GLY A 85 57.81 -44.80 59.79
CA GLY A 85 56.54 -45.35 60.26
C GLY A 85 55.31 -44.84 59.50
N THR A 86 55.48 -43.86 58.60
CA THR A 86 54.42 -43.36 57.71
C THR A 86 54.79 -43.49 56.24
N THR A 87 56.04 -43.20 55.89
CA THR A 87 56.58 -43.34 54.53
C THR A 87 57.86 -44.15 54.60
N SER A 88 57.98 -45.14 53.73
CA SER A 88 59.24 -45.84 53.51
C SER A 88 59.83 -45.40 52.18
N GLU A 89 61.06 -44.91 52.20
CA GLU A 89 61.80 -44.47 51.03
C GLU A 89 63.01 -45.37 50.81
N ILE A 90 63.24 -45.74 49.56
CA ILE A 90 64.43 -46.44 49.11
C ILE A 90 65.17 -45.59 48.07
N THR A 91 66.46 -45.38 48.29
CA THR A 91 67.33 -44.70 47.35
C THR A 91 68.27 -45.72 46.71
N ILE A 92 68.27 -45.78 45.38
CA ILE A 92 69.01 -46.76 44.59
C ILE A 92 69.99 -46.00 43.69
N GLN A 93 71.27 -46.39 43.76
CA GLN A 93 72.27 -46.06 42.75
C GLN A 93 72.17 -47.11 41.64
N TRP A 94 71.70 -46.71 40.47
CA TRP A 94 71.60 -47.63 39.33
C TRP A 94 72.97 -47.89 38.71
N ASP A 95 73.15 -49.12 38.23
CA ASP A 95 74.39 -49.56 37.61
C ASP A 95 74.63 -48.84 36.27
N ASN A 96 75.88 -48.89 35.80
CA ASN A 96 76.27 -48.34 34.50
C ASN A 96 76.18 -49.36 33.36
N THR A 97 75.35 -50.41 33.50
CA THR A 97 75.18 -51.48 32.50
C THR A 97 73.76 -51.46 31.92
N PRO A 98 73.47 -50.49 31.02
CA PRO A 98 72.14 -50.34 30.44
C PRO A 98 71.77 -51.49 29.49
N ASP A 99 70.49 -51.61 29.19
CA ASP A 99 69.86 -52.61 28.31
C ASP A 99 70.03 -54.09 28.74
N THR A 100 70.11 -54.34 30.04
CA THR A 100 70.29 -55.70 30.60
C THR A 100 68.97 -56.38 31.01
N GLY A 101 67.83 -55.78 30.65
CA GLY A 101 66.48 -56.24 30.98
C GLY A 101 65.81 -55.38 32.05
N TYR A 102 64.62 -55.78 32.48
CA TYR A 102 63.88 -55.12 33.55
C TYR A 102 64.36 -55.60 34.93
N PHE A 103 64.51 -54.65 35.84
CA PHE A 103 64.80 -54.89 37.25
C PHE A 103 63.55 -54.67 38.08
N CYS A 104 63.16 -55.69 38.84
CA CYS A 104 61.97 -55.64 39.67
C CYS A 104 62.33 -55.07 41.05
N LEU A 105 61.84 -53.87 41.33
CA LEU A 105 61.78 -53.31 42.68
C LEU A 105 60.54 -53.86 43.35
N THR A 106 60.72 -54.66 44.40
CA THR A 106 59.62 -55.26 45.16
C THR A 106 59.58 -54.67 46.55
N LEU A 107 58.43 -54.10 46.90
CA LEU A 107 58.07 -53.73 48.26
C LEU A 107 57.27 -54.88 48.86
N THR A 108 57.70 -55.42 49.99
CA THR A 108 56.96 -56.47 50.72
C THR A 108 56.62 -55.99 52.11
N GLU A 109 55.34 -56.08 52.46
CA GLU A 109 54.81 -55.75 53.78
C GLU A 109 54.69 -57.02 54.64
N HIS A 110 55.26 -56.98 55.84
CA HIS A 110 55.29 -58.10 56.78
C HIS A 110 54.62 -57.70 58.11
N ASN A 111 53.49 -58.32 58.46
CA ASN A 111 53.03 -58.71 59.82
C ASN A 111 51.51 -58.95 59.87
N VAL A 112 50.71 -57.90 60.07
CA VAL A 112 49.25 -57.93 60.16
C VAL A 112 48.65 -58.07 58.76
N CYS A 113 49.35 -57.49 57.80
CA CYS A 113 49.08 -57.53 56.38
C CYS A 113 50.25 -58.23 55.66
N VAL A 114 49.97 -59.12 54.70
CA VAL A 114 50.99 -59.73 53.82
C VAL A 114 50.63 -59.41 52.38
N GLY A 115 51.36 -58.46 51.80
CA GLY A 115 51.20 -58.00 50.43
C GLY A 115 52.56 -57.65 49.82
N SER A 116 52.64 -57.70 48.50
CA SER A 116 53.82 -57.23 47.78
C SER A 116 53.42 -56.40 46.57
N ASP A 117 54.03 -55.24 46.43
CA ASP A 117 53.93 -54.42 45.22
C ASP A 117 55.24 -54.48 44.43
N LYS A 118 55.14 -54.38 43.11
CA LYS A 118 56.26 -54.60 42.19
C LYS A 118 56.28 -53.55 41.09
N MET A 119 57.42 -52.89 40.94
CA MET A 119 57.70 -51.97 39.85
C MET A 119 58.85 -52.54 39.00
N ASN A 120 58.67 -52.59 37.69
CA ASN A 120 59.71 -53.06 36.76
C ASN A 120 60.41 -51.84 36.17
N ILE A 121 61.70 -51.69 36.46
CA ILE A 121 62.49 -50.52 36.10
C ILE A 121 63.50 -50.93 35.04
N TYR A 122 63.59 -50.15 33.97
CA TYR A 122 64.56 -50.34 32.89
C TYR A 122 65.68 -49.30 32.94
N ILE A 123 66.94 -49.72 32.75
CA ILE A 123 68.10 -48.80 32.77
C ILE A 123 68.48 -48.43 31.33
N GLU A 124 68.31 -47.16 31.00
CA GLU A 124 68.56 -46.62 29.66
C GLU A 124 70.00 -46.10 29.50
N LYS A 125 70.50 -46.16 28.26
CA LYS A 125 71.82 -45.66 27.89
C LYS A 125 71.89 -44.14 27.95
N SER A 126 72.97 -43.63 28.54
CA SER A 126 73.32 -42.21 28.52
C SER A 126 74.01 -41.77 27.21
N ASN A 127 74.37 -42.71 26.34
CA ASN A 127 74.97 -42.46 25.04
C ASN A 127 74.23 -43.22 23.92
N LEU A 128 73.60 -42.48 23.01
CA LEU A 128 72.91 -43.05 21.86
C LEU A 128 72.98 -42.10 20.66
N ASN A 129 72.50 -42.55 19.51
CA ASN A 129 72.30 -41.70 18.34
C ASN A 129 70.81 -41.68 18.01
N LEU A 130 70.28 -40.49 17.71
CA LEU A 130 68.90 -40.33 17.23
C LEU A 130 68.93 -39.91 15.76
N ALA A 131 68.03 -40.47 14.98
CA ALA A 131 67.70 -40.02 13.63
C ALA A 131 66.21 -39.63 13.63
N CYS A 132 65.92 -38.40 13.17
CA CYS A 132 64.57 -37.88 13.02
C CYS A 132 64.23 -37.84 11.53
N ASN A 133 62.99 -38.16 11.19
CA ASN A 133 62.46 -38.01 9.83
C ASN A 133 62.49 -36.53 9.39
N ASP A 134 62.88 -36.30 8.13
CA ASP A 134 62.99 -34.95 7.55
C ASP A 134 61.63 -34.23 7.46
N LEU A 135 60.59 -34.94 7.00
CA LEU A 135 59.21 -34.45 6.92
C LEU A 135 58.23 -35.61 7.14
N VAL A 136 57.34 -35.45 8.11
CA VAL A 136 56.25 -36.40 8.40
C VAL A 136 54.93 -35.75 8.03
N LEU A 137 54.11 -36.47 7.25
CA LEU A 137 52.74 -36.05 6.96
C LEU A 137 51.79 -36.62 8.01
N VAL A 138 51.16 -35.74 8.78
CA VAL A 138 50.27 -36.10 9.88
C VAL A 138 48.81 -35.97 9.44
N ALA A 139 48.01 -37.01 9.67
CA ALA A 139 46.57 -36.97 9.49
C ALA A 139 45.90 -36.68 10.83
N LEU A 140 44.92 -35.76 10.85
CA LEU A 140 44.19 -35.40 12.06
C LEU A 140 43.15 -36.47 12.42
N ASP A 141 42.84 -36.59 13.72
CA ASP A 141 41.80 -37.49 14.21
C ASP A 141 40.38 -36.90 14.05
N ASN A 142 39.35 -37.63 14.49
CA ASN A 142 37.93 -37.20 14.42
C ASN A 142 37.61 -35.95 15.27
N ASN A 143 38.54 -35.47 16.09
CA ASN A 143 38.43 -34.23 16.84
C ASN A 143 39.27 -33.10 16.22
N CYS A 144 39.74 -33.28 14.97
CA CYS A 144 40.50 -32.30 14.21
C CYS A 144 41.82 -31.86 14.90
N ARG A 145 42.44 -32.79 15.64
CA ARG A 145 43.72 -32.62 16.32
C ARG A 145 44.56 -33.89 16.27
N ASP A 146 45.86 -33.77 16.51
CA ASP A 146 46.72 -34.92 16.75
C ASP A 146 47.83 -34.55 17.73
N THR A 147 48.22 -35.49 18.59
CA THR A 147 49.35 -35.33 19.51
C THR A 147 50.59 -35.94 18.87
N ILE A 148 51.67 -35.18 18.80
CA ILE A 148 52.92 -35.57 18.18
C ILE A 148 53.83 -36.24 19.22
N GLY A 149 53.88 -37.57 19.20
CA GLY A 149 54.84 -38.38 19.96
C GLY A 149 56.21 -38.44 19.29
N ALA A 150 57.21 -38.94 20.02
CA ALA A 150 58.54 -39.21 19.48
C ALA A 150 58.52 -40.37 18.47
N ASP A 151 57.63 -41.35 18.64
CA ASP A 151 57.36 -42.47 17.74
C ASP A 151 57.07 -42.03 16.29
N LYS A 152 56.36 -40.90 16.13
CA LYS A 152 56.00 -40.35 14.82
C LYS A 152 57.19 -39.67 14.11
N ILE A 153 58.18 -39.21 14.87
CA ILE A 153 59.27 -38.39 14.34
C ILE A 153 60.58 -39.18 14.24
N LEU A 154 60.86 -40.09 15.16
CA LEU A 154 62.07 -40.90 15.14
C LEU A 154 62.02 -41.97 14.04
N GLU A 155 63.11 -42.17 13.31
CA GLU A 155 63.21 -43.21 12.28
C GLU A 155 63.26 -44.63 12.88
N ALA A 156 63.84 -44.75 14.08
CA ALA A 156 63.95 -46.00 14.82
C ALA A 156 64.00 -45.70 16.33
N PRO A 157 62.84 -45.62 17.02
CA PRO A 157 62.81 -45.42 18.46
C PRO A 157 63.49 -46.60 19.17
N LEU A 158 64.42 -46.30 20.07
CA LEU A 158 65.16 -47.31 20.85
C LEU A 158 64.46 -47.65 22.16
N TYR A 159 63.72 -46.69 22.70
CA TYR A 159 62.96 -46.78 23.94
C TYR A 159 61.48 -46.40 23.67
N PRO A 160 60.56 -46.64 24.62
CA PRO A 160 59.17 -46.20 24.49
C PRO A 160 59.05 -44.67 24.46
N ASP A 161 57.88 -44.16 24.09
CA ASP A 161 57.66 -42.73 23.78
C ASP A 161 57.91 -41.80 24.98
N ASP A 162 57.66 -42.29 26.20
CA ASP A 162 57.82 -41.57 27.46
C ASP A 162 59.28 -41.34 27.89
N SER A 163 60.23 -42.04 27.27
CA SER A 163 61.68 -41.81 27.42
C SER A 163 62.17 -40.55 26.66
N TYR A 164 61.29 -39.95 25.87
CA TYR A 164 61.58 -38.79 25.04
C TYR A 164 60.69 -37.60 25.38
N THR A 165 61.28 -36.41 25.34
CA THR A 165 60.54 -35.15 25.35
C THR A 165 60.37 -34.65 23.91
N THR A 166 59.12 -34.52 23.46
CA THR A 166 58.77 -33.98 22.14
C THR A 166 58.29 -32.53 22.26
N THR A 167 58.85 -31.63 21.46
CA THR A 167 58.47 -30.21 21.42
C THR A 167 58.14 -29.79 19.99
N VAL A 168 56.91 -29.34 19.78
CA VAL A 168 56.46 -28.75 18.52
C VAL A 168 56.62 -27.23 18.59
N PHE A 169 57.11 -26.62 17.51
CA PHE A 169 57.30 -25.17 17.42
C PHE A 169 56.27 -24.55 16.48
N ASN A 170 55.78 -23.36 16.83
CA ASN A 170 55.00 -22.50 15.94
C ASN A 170 55.85 -21.99 14.76
N THR A 171 55.21 -21.41 13.76
CA THR A 171 55.87 -20.80 12.58
C THR A 171 56.80 -19.63 12.94
N ASP A 172 56.62 -19.02 14.12
CA ASP A 172 57.49 -17.98 14.68
C ASP A 172 58.69 -18.52 15.50
N ASN A 173 58.89 -19.85 15.51
CA ASN A 173 59.88 -20.59 16.30
C ASN A 173 59.69 -20.51 17.83
N THR A 174 58.49 -20.22 18.32
CA THR A 174 58.17 -20.39 19.75
C THR A 174 57.74 -21.83 20.06
N PRO A 175 58.21 -22.45 21.16
CA PRO A 175 57.80 -23.80 21.54
C PRO A 175 56.35 -23.80 22.04
N ARG A 176 55.57 -24.78 21.63
CA ARG A 176 54.20 -25.00 22.12
C ARG A 176 54.23 -25.57 23.54
N ALA A 177 53.20 -25.23 24.32
CA ALA A 177 53.02 -25.76 25.67
C ALA A 177 52.74 -27.27 25.67
N GLU A 178 52.01 -27.74 24.65
CA GLU A 178 51.70 -29.14 24.42
C GLU A 178 52.05 -29.50 22.96
N PRO A 179 52.54 -30.72 22.66
CA PRO A 179 52.90 -31.14 21.32
C PRO A 179 51.67 -31.52 20.48
N ILE A 180 50.66 -30.65 20.42
CA ILE A 180 49.40 -30.88 19.70
C ILE A 180 49.35 -30.00 18.45
N VAL A 181 48.91 -30.59 17.33
CA VAL A 181 48.56 -29.90 16.08
C VAL A 181 47.06 -29.95 15.84
N ASN A 182 46.50 -28.95 15.16
CA ASN A 182 45.07 -28.86 14.85
C ASN A 182 44.80 -28.18 13.50
N MET A 183 43.52 -28.06 13.14
CA MET A 183 43.08 -27.49 11.86
C MET A 183 43.58 -26.07 11.57
N ASN A 184 43.86 -25.25 12.59
CA ASN A 184 44.37 -23.89 12.37
C ASN A 184 45.78 -23.86 11.77
N ASP A 185 46.52 -24.95 11.91
CA ASP A 185 47.87 -24.99 11.42
C ASP A 185 47.87 -25.22 9.86
N LEU A 186 46.71 -25.50 9.22
CA LEU A 186 46.62 -26.17 7.90
C LEU A 186 47.43 -25.45 6.81
N GLY A 187 48.33 -26.19 6.15
CA GLY A 187 49.23 -25.64 5.14
C GLY A 187 50.58 -25.14 5.68
N ASP A 188 50.75 -25.05 7.01
CA ASP A 188 52.04 -24.75 7.63
C ASP A 188 52.93 -26.01 7.71
N THR A 189 54.25 -25.79 7.69
CA THR A 189 55.25 -26.81 8.01
C THR A 189 55.90 -26.47 9.33
N LEU A 190 55.59 -27.24 10.38
CA LEU A 190 56.04 -26.99 11.74
C LEU A 190 57.31 -27.77 12.06
N MET A 191 58.18 -27.19 12.88
CA MET A 191 59.41 -27.84 13.34
C MET A 191 59.12 -28.65 14.60
N VAL A 192 59.66 -29.86 14.68
CA VAL A 192 59.55 -30.73 15.87
C VAL A 192 60.93 -31.17 16.33
N VAL A 193 61.17 -31.06 17.63
CA VAL A 193 62.40 -31.50 18.27
C VAL A 193 62.06 -32.64 19.22
N VAL A 194 62.74 -33.77 19.05
CA VAL A 194 62.65 -34.92 19.96
C VAL A 194 63.97 -35.05 20.69
N LYS A 195 63.91 -35.06 22.02
CA LYS A 195 65.08 -35.16 22.90
C LYS A 195 64.93 -36.37 23.80
N HIS A 196 65.95 -37.23 23.82
CA HIS A 196 66.00 -38.35 24.76
C HIS A 196 66.41 -37.88 26.14
N ASP A 197 65.61 -38.20 27.16
CA ASP A 197 65.74 -37.64 28.51
C ASP A 197 67.07 -38.02 29.17
N CYS A 198 67.49 -39.29 29.07
CA CYS A 198 68.70 -39.78 29.75
C CYS A 198 70.03 -39.41 29.08
N SER A 199 70.04 -39.26 27.75
CA SER A 199 71.27 -38.89 27.02
C SER A 199 71.40 -37.39 26.78
N GLY A 200 70.29 -36.66 26.82
CA GLY A 200 70.21 -35.24 26.45
C GLY A 200 70.36 -34.97 24.94
N ILE A 201 70.59 -35.99 24.12
CA ILE A 201 70.72 -35.87 22.67
C ILE A 201 69.34 -35.60 22.06
N ALA A 202 69.29 -34.66 21.13
CA ALA A 202 68.09 -34.31 20.40
C ALA A 202 68.32 -34.40 18.89
N CYS A 203 67.27 -34.75 18.17
CA CYS A 203 67.21 -34.58 16.72
C CYS A 203 66.01 -33.68 16.36
N MET A 204 66.04 -33.16 15.14
CA MET A 204 65.04 -32.22 14.64
C MET A 204 64.43 -32.79 13.37
N GLY A 205 63.10 -32.76 13.28
CA GLY A 205 62.32 -33.09 12.09
C GLY A 205 61.31 -32.00 11.76
N ARG A 206 60.53 -32.20 10.71
CA ARG A 206 59.40 -31.33 10.35
C ARG A 206 58.12 -32.14 10.22
N ILE A 207 57.00 -31.49 10.49
CA ILE A 207 55.67 -32.03 10.24
C ILE A 207 54.89 -31.09 9.33
N ALA A 208 54.13 -31.66 8.41
CA ALA A 208 53.07 -30.98 7.68
C ALA A 208 51.82 -31.87 7.77
N PHE A 209 50.66 -31.31 7.51
CA PHE A 209 49.40 -32.03 7.67
C PHE A 209 48.46 -31.70 6.53
N GLN A 210 47.63 -32.68 6.24
CA GLN A 210 46.72 -32.69 5.12
C GLN A 210 45.37 -33.12 5.65
N ASP A 211 44.34 -32.35 5.30
CA ASP A 211 42.97 -32.71 5.59
C ASP A 211 42.52 -33.84 4.65
N ASN A 212 42.33 -35.02 5.23
CA ASN A 212 41.91 -36.23 4.53
C ASN A 212 40.49 -36.67 4.95
N LEU A 213 39.75 -35.85 5.73
CA LEU A 213 38.45 -36.21 6.27
C LEU A 213 37.33 -35.45 5.57
N ALA A 214 36.51 -36.16 4.80
CA ALA A 214 35.29 -35.58 4.25
C ALA A 214 34.21 -35.38 5.33
N THR A 215 33.43 -34.30 5.23
CA THR A 215 32.34 -33.98 6.17
C THR A 215 31.24 -35.04 6.16
N MET A 216 31.00 -35.69 7.30
CA MET A 216 29.98 -36.74 7.44
C MET A 216 28.55 -36.16 7.47
N LEU A 217 27.63 -36.72 6.68
CA LEU A 217 26.20 -36.37 6.74
C LEU A 217 25.44 -37.35 7.66
N ALA A 218 24.30 -36.88 8.19
CA ALA A 218 23.43 -37.61 9.11
C ALA A 218 22.22 -38.20 8.37
N CYS A 219 22.47 -39.10 7.42
CA CYS A 219 21.43 -39.59 6.52
C CYS A 219 20.55 -40.64 7.18
N ARG A 220 19.25 -40.55 6.92
CA ARG A 220 18.26 -41.48 7.46
C ARG A 220 18.31 -42.82 6.75
N GLN A 221 18.03 -43.87 7.51
CA GLN A 221 17.91 -45.24 7.00
C GLN A 221 16.45 -45.63 6.74
N ASP A 222 15.50 -44.88 7.28
CA ASP A 222 14.07 -45.06 7.06
C ASP A 222 13.58 -44.28 5.83
N THR A 223 12.53 -44.80 5.20
CA THR A 223 11.87 -44.13 4.09
C THR A 223 11.10 -42.91 4.60
N ILE A 224 11.49 -41.73 4.09
CA ILE A 224 10.86 -40.46 4.36
C ILE A 224 9.52 -40.43 3.64
N LYS A 225 8.41 -40.41 4.39
CA LYS A 225 7.07 -40.43 3.80
C LYS A 225 6.52 -39.02 3.73
N VAL A 226 6.15 -38.58 2.52
CA VAL A 226 5.45 -37.31 2.28
C VAL A 226 4.10 -37.56 1.66
N LYS A 227 3.16 -36.65 1.90
CA LYS A 227 1.83 -36.72 1.29
C LYS A 227 1.89 -36.37 -0.19
N CYS A 228 0.86 -36.75 -0.94
CA CYS A 228 0.82 -36.50 -2.38
C CYS A 228 0.72 -35.01 -2.78
N ASP A 229 0.32 -34.14 -1.87
CA ASP A 229 0.23 -32.69 -2.07
C ASP A 229 1.43 -31.91 -1.51
N GLU A 230 2.38 -32.60 -0.87
CA GLU A 230 3.59 -31.99 -0.30
C GLU A 230 4.77 -32.01 -1.31
N SER A 231 5.65 -31.00 -1.22
CA SER A 231 6.89 -30.97 -2.00
C SER A 231 7.87 -32.06 -1.53
N MET A 232 8.63 -32.65 -2.45
CA MET A 232 9.70 -33.60 -2.14
C MET A 232 11.08 -32.91 -2.02
N ASP A 233 11.13 -31.59 -2.13
CA ASP A 233 12.37 -30.83 -2.03
C ASP A 233 12.88 -30.80 -0.58
N PRO A 234 14.21 -30.71 -0.38
CA PRO A 234 14.81 -30.67 0.96
C PRO A 234 14.27 -29.57 1.89
N GLU A 235 13.79 -28.46 1.33
CA GLU A 235 13.21 -27.34 2.07
C GLU A 235 11.88 -27.68 2.74
N ASN A 236 11.18 -28.73 2.29
CA ASN A 236 10.01 -29.23 3.00
C ASN A 236 10.48 -29.79 4.37
N PRO A 237 9.99 -29.29 5.52
CA PRO A 237 10.38 -29.78 6.84
C PRO A 237 10.15 -31.28 7.07
N ASN A 238 9.20 -31.89 6.36
CA ASN A 238 8.95 -33.34 6.41
C ASN A 238 10.03 -34.13 5.65
N VAL A 239 10.64 -33.52 4.63
CA VAL A 239 11.80 -34.07 3.92
C VAL A 239 13.07 -33.71 4.65
N GLY A 240 13.41 -32.43 4.74
CA GLY A 240 14.57 -31.92 5.46
C GLY A 240 15.92 -32.27 4.83
N PHE A 241 16.98 -31.72 5.42
CA PHE A 241 18.37 -31.96 5.03
C PHE A 241 19.00 -33.06 5.92
N PRO A 242 19.92 -33.88 5.39
CA PRO A 242 20.60 -34.95 6.14
C PRO A 242 21.74 -34.38 7.01
N LEU A 243 21.45 -33.38 7.83
CA LEU A 243 22.43 -32.64 8.62
C LEU A 243 22.15 -32.75 10.11
N PHE A 244 23.19 -32.59 10.93
CA PHE A 244 23.04 -32.62 12.39
C PHE A 244 22.21 -31.42 12.89
N PRO A 245 21.47 -31.57 14.00
CA PRO A 245 20.72 -30.47 14.59
C PRO A 245 21.59 -29.23 14.87
N GLY A 246 21.08 -28.05 14.49
CA GLY A 246 21.80 -26.77 14.62
C GLY A 246 22.60 -26.36 13.38
N SER A 247 22.69 -27.22 12.36
CA SER A 247 23.32 -26.88 11.08
C SER A 247 22.59 -25.73 10.38
N GLN A 248 23.36 -24.84 9.74
CA GLN A 248 22.84 -23.74 8.94
C GLN A 248 22.94 -24.11 7.46
N VAL A 249 21.91 -23.81 6.68
CA VAL A 249 21.84 -24.12 5.25
C VAL A 249 21.35 -22.91 4.48
N THR A 250 22.04 -22.56 3.40
CA THR A 250 21.66 -21.49 2.47
C THR A 250 21.60 -22.05 1.06
N LYS A 251 20.48 -21.84 0.34
CA LYS A 251 20.33 -22.30 -1.04
C LYS A 251 21.21 -21.48 -1.99
N ILE A 252 21.93 -22.15 -2.88
CA ILE A 252 22.73 -21.53 -3.95
C ILE A 252 21.98 -21.66 -5.28
N ASP A 253 21.53 -22.88 -5.61
CA ASP A 253 20.81 -23.22 -6.85
C ASP A 253 19.77 -24.33 -6.57
N GLU A 254 19.03 -24.81 -7.57
CA GLU A 254 17.94 -25.78 -7.41
C GLU A 254 18.34 -27.05 -6.62
N GLN A 255 19.56 -27.55 -6.82
CA GLN A 255 20.07 -28.78 -6.18
C GLN A 255 21.37 -28.58 -5.39
N THR A 256 21.74 -27.33 -5.10
CA THR A 256 23.03 -26.99 -4.46
C THR A 256 22.83 -26.01 -3.32
N TYR A 257 23.45 -26.30 -2.18
CA TYR A 257 23.35 -25.54 -0.94
C TYR A 257 24.74 -25.31 -0.33
N HIS A 258 24.89 -24.20 0.36
CA HIS A 258 25.97 -23.95 1.31
C HIS A 258 25.51 -24.42 2.69
N ALA A 259 26.33 -25.20 3.39
CA ALA A 259 25.99 -25.73 4.70
C ALA A 259 27.13 -25.58 5.72
N ILE A 260 26.74 -25.37 6.98
CA ILE A 260 27.65 -25.19 8.12
C ILE A 260 27.16 -26.08 9.27
N ILE A 261 28.01 -26.97 9.79
CA ILE A 261 27.71 -27.83 10.95
C ILE A 261 28.34 -27.23 12.22
N PRO A 262 27.66 -27.19 13.38
CA PRO A 262 28.25 -26.69 14.63
C PRO A 262 29.24 -27.70 15.24
N GLY A 263 30.48 -27.28 15.53
CA GLY A 263 31.51 -28.07 16.23
C GLY A 263 32.95 -27.81 15.74
N ASP A 264 33.97 -28.35 16.43
CA ASP A 264 35.41 -28.13 16.14
C ASP A 264 35.91 -28.76 14.81
N CYS A 265 35.03 -29.48 14.09
CA CYS A 265 35.26 -29.94 12.71
C CYS A 265 34.26 -29.31 11.71
N GLY A 266 33.60 -28.21 12.11
CA GLY A 266 32.59 -27.49 11.33
C GLY A 266 33.21 -26.62 10.24
N GLY A 267 33.73 -27.24 9.19
CA GLY A 267 34.04 -26.56 7.94
C GLY A 267 32.76 -26.20 7.19
N GLU A 268 32.76 -25.05 6.52
CA GLU A 268 31.76 -24.78 5.49
C GLU A 268 31.96 -25.76 4.33
N PHE A 269 30.87 -26.30 3.79
CA PHE A 269 30.92 -27.21 2.64
C PHE A 269 29.77 -26.95 1.68
N THR A 270 29.94 -27.46 0.46
CA THR A 270 28.88 -27.47 -0.55
C THR A 270 28.10 -28.77 -0.42
N LEU A 271 26.80 -28.67 -0.19
CA LEU A 271 25.87 -29.79 -0.16
C LEU A 271 25.12 -29.84 -1.49
N VAL A 272 25.25 -30.94 -2.22
CA VAL A 272 24.50 -31.19 -3.45
C VAL A 272 23.66 -32.45 -3.32
N TYR A 273 22.57 -32.52 -4.06
CA TYR A 273 21.79 -33.74 -4.19
C TYR A 273 21.42 -34.06 -5.64
N SER A 274 21.16 -35.33 -5.92
CA SER A 274 20.61 -35.81 -7.18
C SER A 274 19.57 -36.89 -6.92
N ASP A 275 18.50 -36.87 -7.71
CA ASP A 275 17.35 -37.75 -7.54
C ASP A 275 17.24 -38.75 -8.69
N ASP A 276 17.08 -40.04 -8.37
CA ASP A 276 16.53 -41.03 -9.29
C ASP A 276 15.04 -41.25 -8.94
N VAL A 277 14.16 -40.97 -9.91
CA VAL A 277 12.72 -40.88 -9.68
C VAL A 277 12.00 -42.08 -10.29
N HIS A 278 11.37 -42.88 -9.43
CA HIS A 278 10.58 -44.04 -9.82
C HIS A 278 9.09 -43.76 -9.64
N GLN A 279 8.38 -43.59 -10.76
CA GLN A 279 6.92 -43.52 -10.80
C GLN A 279 6.33 -44.93 -10.69
N LEU A 280 5.37 -45.12 -9.80
CA LEU A 280 4.74 -46.41 -9.52
C LEU A 280 3.30 -46.45 -10.01
N GLU A 281 2.84 -47.65 -10.38
CA GLU A 281 1.45 -47.87 -10.75
C GLU A 281 0.55 -48.07 -9.52
N CYS A 282 -0.75 -47.85 -9.70
CA CYS A 282 -1.76 -48.09 -8.69
C CYS A 282 -1.66 -49.51 -8.08
N GLY A 283 -1.85 -49.61 -6.76
CA GLY A 283 -1.80 -50.89 -6.02
C GLY A 283 -0.50 -51.10 -5.22
N THR A 284 0.48 -50.22 -5.38
CA THR A 284 1.62 -50.04 -4.47
C THR A 284 1.25 -49.17 -3.27
N ASP A 285 2.10 -49.15 -2.25
CA ASP A 285 1.94 -48.25 -1.08
C ASP A 285 2.25 -46.77 -1.40
N TYR A 286 2.93 -46.51 -2.52
CA TYR A 286 3.47 -45.19 -2.88
C TYR A 286 3.25 -44.88 -4.37
N GLU A 287 3.00 -43.61 -4.66
CA GLU A 287 2.85 -43.06 -6.02
C GLU A 287 4.21 -42.84 -6.68
N VAL A 288 5.14 -42.27 -5.91
CA VAL A 288 6.50 -41.96 -6.37
C VAL A 288 7.47 -42.39 -5.28
N VAL A 289 8.57 -43.02 -5.68
CA VAL A 289 9.72 -43.26 -4.82
C VAL A 289 10.93 -42.57 -5.44
N ILE A 290 11.65 -41.79 -4.65
CA ILE A 290 12.88 -41.10 -5.03
C ILE A 290 14.02 -41.70 -4.22
N ASP A 291 15.04 -42.18 -4.93
CA ASP A 291 16.34 -42.48 -4.35
C ASP A 291 17.22 -41.23 -4.49
N ARG A 292 17.37 -40.48 -3.39
CA ARG A 292 18.13 -39.22 -3.35
C ARG A 292 19.54 -39.49 -2.87
N THR A 293 20.53 -39.18 -3.70
CA THR A 293 21.95 -39.20 -3.32
C THR A 293 22.39 -37.81 -2.91
N TRP A 294 22.96 -37.70 -1.72
CA TRP A 294 23.57 -36.48 -1.20
C TRP A 294 25.09 -36.56 -1.28
N ALA A 295 25.74 -35.43 -1.57
CA ALA A 295 27.19 -35.28 -1.46
C ALA A 295 27.54 -33.99 -0.71
N ALA A 296 28.34 -34.13 0.35
CA ALA A 296 29.02 -33.01 1.00
C ALA A 296 30.43 -32.88 0.43
N ILE A 297 30.79 -31.70 -0.06
CA ILE A 297 32.08 -31.40 -0.68
C ILE A 297 32.73 -30.26 0.09
N ASP A 298 33.81 -30.54 0.79
CA ASP A 298 34.56 -29.53 1.55
C ASP A 298 35.45 -28.65 0.65
N ALA A 299 36.11 -27.64 1.24
CA ALA A 299 37.03 -26.75 0.53
C ALA A 299 38.28 -27.46 -0.02
N SER A 300 38.62 -28.62 0.53
CA SER A 300 39.74 -29.48 0.12
C SER A 300 39.34 -30.48 -0.98
N GLN A 301 38.10 -30.43 -1.47
CA GLN A 301 37.48 -31.36 -2.43
C GLN A 301 37.34 -32.81 -1.92
N ASN A 302 37.43 -33.04 -0.62
CA ASN A 302 37.00 -34.34 -0.08
C ASN A 302 35.48 -34.41 -0.16
N SER A 303 34.97 -35.59 -0.51
CA SER A 303 33.53 -35.81 -0.63
C SER A 303 33.07 -36.97 0.23
N TRP A 304 31.93 -36.77 0.89
CA TRP A 304 31.21 -37.82 1.60
C TRP A 304 29.81 -37.92 1.00
N THR A 305 29.35 -39.15 0.76
CA THR A 305 28.06 -39.38 0.11
C THR A 305 27.19 -40.34 0.90
N CYS A 306 25.88 -40.16 0.80
CA CYS A 306 24.88 -41.11 1.27
C CYS A 306 23.63 -41.07 0.40
N ASN A 307 22.75 -42.03 0.62
CA ASN A 307 21.44 -42.09 -0.02
C ASN A 307 20.32 -42.03 1.01
N GLU A 308 19.23 -41.36 0.67
CA GLU A 308 17.95 -41.40 1.39
C GLU A 308 16.85 -41.82 0.42
N VAL A 309 15.81 -42.49 0.94
CA VAL A 309 14.64 -42.86 0.15
C VAL A 309 13.47 -41.99 0.56
N ILE A 310 12.89 -41.25 -0.38
CA ILE A 310 11.70 -40.43 -0.17
C ILE A 310 10.54 -41.08 -0.93
N ALA A 311 9.44 -41.34 -0.24
CA ALA A 311 8.27 -41.98 -0.84
C ALA A 311 7.02 -41.12 -0.66
N LYS A 312 6.38 -40.83 -1.78
CA LYS A 312 5.16 -40.04 -1.86
C LYS A 312 3.94 -40.96 -1.79
N THR A 313 3.10 -40.81 -0.78
CA THR A 313 1.94 -41.69 -0.57
C THR A 313 0.77 -41.27 -1.45
N TRP A 314 -0.02 -42.23 -1.94
CA TRP A 314 -1.30 -41.97 -2.62
C TRP A 314 -2.26 -41.13 -1.75
N ALA A 315 -3.15 -40.36 -2.39
CA ALA A 315 -4.19 -39.64 -1.68
C ALA A 315 -5.17 -40.63 -1.02
N ASN A 316 -5.52 -40.37 0.24
CA ASN A 316 -6.63 -41.06 0.86
C ASN A 316 -7.95 -40.47 0.33
N PHE A 317 -8.68 -41.24 -0.47
CA PHE A 317 -9.95 -40.80 -1.05
C PHE A 317 -10.97 -40.28 -0.01
N ASP A 318 -11.01 -40.88 1.18
CA ASP A 318 -11.95 -40.48 2.23
C ASP A 318 -11.61 -39.10 2.83
N SER A 319 -10.37 -38.65 2.66
CA SER A 319 -9.88 -37.33 3.11
C SER A 319 -10.11 -36.20 2.10
N VAL A 320 -10.58 -36.51 0.88
CA VAL A 320 -10.90 -35.49 -0.12
C VAL A 320 -12.19 -34.77 0.27
N CYS A 321 -12.10 -33.46 0.46
CA CYS A 321 -13.23 -32.61 0.86
C CYS A 321 -13.66 -31.69 -0.27
N ALA A 322 -14.95 -31.35 -0.27
CA ALA A 322 -15.51 -30.36 -1.17
C ALA A 322 -14.84 -28.99 -0.95
N PRO A 323 -14.66 -28.19 -2.01
CA PRO A 323 -14.29 -26.79 -1.84
C PRO A 323 -15.39 -26.04 -1.05
N PRO A 324 -15.04 -24.96 -0.35
CA PRO A 324 -15.98 -24.23 0.49
C PRO A 324 -17.03 -23.46 -0.34
N ASP A 325 -18.22 -23.28 0.23
CA ASP A 325 -19.26 -22.42 -0.33
C ASP A 325 -18.90 -20.93 -0.25
N PHE A 326 -19.45 -20.16 -1.19
CA PHE A 326 -19.43 -18.69 -1.28
C PHE A 326 -20.87 -18.15 -1.21
N ASP A 327 -21.57 -18.51 -0.13
CA ASP A 327 -23.02 -18.30 0.02
C ASP A 327 -23.40 -17.25 1.08
N GLY A 328 -22.42 -16.63 1.73
CA GLY A 328 -22.66 -15.69 2.83
C GLY A 328 -22.94 -16.35 4.19
N MET A 329 -22.88 -17.68 4.29
CA MET A 329 -23.12 -18.42 5.53
C MET A 329 -21.80 -18.85 6.19
N ASN A 330 -21.84 -19.17 7.49
CA ASN A 330 -20.67 -19.67 8.24
C ASN A 330 -19.38 -18.83 8.09
N ASN A 331 -19.53 -17.50 8.04
CA ASN A 331 -18.43 -16.53 7.87
C ASN A 331 -17.69 -16.65 6.52
N ARG A 332 -18.36 -17.16 5.47
CA ARG A 332 -17.87 -17.18 4.09
C ARG A 332 -18.44 -15.98 3.31
N PRO A 333 -17.66 -15.35 2.42
CA PRO A 333 -18.13 -14.24 1.62
C PRO A 333 -19.09 -14.70 0.51
N LYS A 334 -19.99 -13.81 0.11
CA LYS A 334 -20.73 -13.85 -1.17
C LYS A 334 -20.08 -12.83 -2.11
N PHE A 335 -20.25 -12.98 -3.41
CA PHE A 335 -19.74 -12.01 -4.38
C PHE A 335 -20.68 -10.81 -4.48
N GLN A 336 -20.22 -9.62 -4.12
CA GLN A 336 -20.97 -8.38 -4.30
C GLN A 336 -20.67 -7.74 -5.66
N CYS A 337 -21.66 -7.03 -6.19
CA CYS A 337 -21.49 -6.23 -7.41
C CYS A 337 -20.32 -5.23 -7.29
N ASN A 338 -20.10 -4.64 -6.10
CA ASN A 338 -19.07 -3.64 -5.85
C ASN A 338 -17.74 -4.18 -5.30
N ASP A 339 -17.52 -5.50 -5.32
CA ASP A 339 -16.27 -6.08 -4.81
C ASP A 339 -15.12 -5.86 -5.82
N PRO A 340 -13.97 -5.29 -5.39
CA PRO A 340 -12.80 -5.17 -6.24
C PRO A 340 -12.21 -6.55 -6.57
N HIS A 341 -11.69 -6.72 -7.78
CA HIS A 341 -11.16 -8.00 -8.23
C HIS A 341 -9.94 -8.45 -7.39
N PRO A 342 -9.87 -9.72 -6.94
CA PRO A 342 -8.84 -10.18 -5.99
C PRO A 342 -7.38 -10.07 -6.47
N PHE A 343 -7.17 -10.00 -7.79
CA PHE A 343 -5.82 -9.96 -8.40
C PHE A 343 -5.53 -8.65 -9.14
N ASN A 344 -6.50 -7.73 -9.21
CA ASN A 344 -6.29 -6.42 -9.83
C ASN A 344 -7.26 -5.40 -9.25
N ASN A 345 -6.74 -4.54 -8.38
CA ASN A 345 -7.53 -3.52 -7.68
C ASN A 345 -8.06 -2.41 -8.63
N ASP A 346 -7.55 -2.34 -9.87
CA ASP A 346 -8.00 -1.37 -10.89
C ASP A 346 -9.14 -1.90 -11.76
N ILE A 347 -9.58 -3.15 -11.54
CA ILE A 347 -10.72 -3.76 -12.22
C ILE A 347 -11.80 -4.02 -11.16
N TYR A 348 -12.83 -3.18 -11.15
CA TYR A 348 -14.09 -3.51 -10.51
C TYR A 348 -14.75 -4.62 -11.35
N TRP A 349 -15.17 -5.71 -10.71
CA TRP A 349 -16.01 -6.70 -11.36
C TRP A 349 -17.27 -5.97 -11.88
N PRO A 350 -17.68 -6.13 -13.17
CA PRO A 350 -17.88 -7.45 -13.77
C PRO A 350 -17.36 -7.60 -15.20
N TYR A 351 -16.73 -8.75 -15.49
CA TYR A 351 -17.01 -9.39 -16.78
C TYR A 351 -18.43 -9.94 -16.61
N LYS A 352 -19.43 -9.20 -17.15
CA LYS A 352 -20.89 -9.36 -16.92
C LYS A 352 -21.41 -10.81 -17.05
N ASP A 353 -20.65 -11.72 -17.65
CA ASP A 353 -21.11 -13.07 -18.01
C ASP A 353 -20.22 -14.24 -17.55
N SER A 354 -19.13 -14.03 -16.82
CA SER A 354 -18.21 -15.12 -16.45
C SER A 354 -18.44 -15.64 -15.04
N ILE A 355 -18.67 -16.95 -14.89
CA ILE A 355 -18.66 -17.63 -13.60
C ILE A 355 -17.18 -17.77 -13.16
N PRO A 356 -16.79 -17.37 -11.94
CA PRO A 356 -15.43 -17.48 -11.45
C PRO A 356 -15.01 -18.95 -11.39
N GLY A 357 -13.84 -19.24 -11.93
CA GLY A 357 -13.31 -20.59 -11.90
C GLY A 357 -12.83 -21.00 -10.50
N PRO A 358 -12.42 -22.27 -10.34
CA PRO A 358 -11.88 -22.79 -9.09
C PRO A 358 -10.59 -22.11 -8.62
N GLU A 359 -9.87 -21.40 -9.50
CA GLU A 359 -8.73 -20.56 -9.13
C GLU A 359 -9.12 -19.41 -8.18
N ILE A 360 -10.39 -19.00 -8.19
CA ILE A 360 -10.96 -17.99 -7.28
C ILE A 360 -11.74 -18.66 -6.14
N THR A 361 -12.54 -19.67 -6.48
CA THR A 361 -13.49 -20.31 -5.56
C THR A 361 -12.96 -21.56 -4.87
N GLY A 362 -11.72 -21.94 -5.14
CA GLY A 362 -11.03 -23.08 -4.55
C GLY A 362 -11.27 -24.39 -5.30
N TYR A 363 -10.26 -25.25 -5.26
CA TYR A 363 -10.31 -26.64 -5.71
C TYR A 363 -10.63 -27.58 -4.53
N PRO A 364 -11.12 -28.81 -4.77
CA PRO A 364 -11.25 -29.83 -3.72
C PRO A 364 -9.93 -30.05 -2.98
N THR A 365 -9.96 -30.07 -1.64
CA THR A 365 -8.74 -30.22 -0.84
C THR A 365 -8.25 -31.67 -0.82
N ASN A 366 -6.94 -31.89 -0.73
CA ASN A 366 -6.30 -33.22 -0.81
C ASN A 366 -6.54 -33.94 -2.15
N ALA A 367 -6.88 -33.19 -3.21
CA ALA A 367 -7.17 -33.75 -4.53
C ALA A 367 -6.04 -33.54 -5.56
N SER A 368 -4.97 -32.82 -5.20
CA SER A 368 -3.81 -32.55 -6.06
C SER A 368 -2.82 -33.72 -6.11
N CYS A 369 -3.31 -34.92 -6.44
CA CYS A 369 -2.56 -36.17 -6.38
C CYS A 369 -2.89 -37.02 -7.62
N SER A 370 -1.94 -37.76 -8.19
CA SER A 370 -2.17 -38.39 -9.50
C SER A 370 -3.27 -39.45 -9.52
N ASN A 371 -3.61 -40.05 -8.38
CA ASN A 371 -4.75 -40.97 -8.29
C ASN A 371 -6.09 -40.26 -8.26
N ILE A 372 -6.16 -38.96 -7.94
CA ILE A 372 -7.40 -38.21 -7.86
C ILE A 372 -7.57 -37.38 -9.13
N GLN A 373 -8.68 -37.59 -9.83
CA GLN A 373 -9.14 -36.71 -10.89
C GLN A 373 -10.43 -36.03 -10.47
N PHE A 374 -10.62 -34.81 -10.93
CA PHE A 374 -11.84 -34.08 -10.70
C PHE A 374 -12.21 -33.25 -11.93
N LEU A 375 -13.51 -33.05 -12.09
CA LEU A 375 -14.09 -32.12 -13.04
C LEU A 375 -15.32 -31.48 -12.38
N TYR A 376 -15.77 -30.37 -12.94
CA TYR A 376 -16.96 -29.68 -12.46
C TYR A 376 -17.86 -29.26 -13.60
N GLU A 377 -19.16 -29.14 -13.29
CA GLU A 377 -20.16 -28.50 -14.14
C GLU A 377 -20.90 -27.44 -13.33
N ASP A 378 -21.22 -26.32 -13.97
CA ASP A 378 -21.90 -25.19 -13.34
C ASP A 378 -23.35 -25.14 -13.78
N LEU A 379 -24.25 -25.15 -12.78
CA LEU A 379 -25.66 -24.86 -12.99
C LEU A 379 -25.99 -23.46 -12.46
N GLU A 380 -26.34 -22.57 -13.38
CA GLU A 380 -26.77 -21.22 -13.05
C GLU A 380 -28.27 -21.15 -12.76
N ILE A 381 -28.61 -20.48 -11.65
CA ILE A 381 -29.96 -20.16 -11.22
C ILE A 381 -30.09 -18.63 -11.23
N PRO A 382 -30.63 -18.04 -12.32
CA PRO A 382 -30.81 -16.60 -12.41
C PRO A 382 -31.88 -16.14 -11.41
N LEU A 383 -31.68 -14.97 -10.81
CA LEU A 383 -32.69 -14.31 -9.96
C LEU A 383 -33.22 -13.05 -10.66
N CYS A 384 -32.60 -11.90 -10.44
CA CYS A 384 -32.92 -10.62 -11.08
C CYS A 384 -31.60 -9.89 -11.37
N GLY A 385 -31.48 -9.20 -12.50
CA GLY A 385 -30.26 -8.44 -12.80
C GLY A 385 -28.98 -9.24 -12.55
N TYR A 386 -28.06 -8.69 -11.75
CA TYR A 386 -26.81 -9.33 -11.35
C TYR A 386 -26.99 -10.50 -10.36
N ASN A 387 -28.11 -10.54 -9.61
CA ASN A 387 -28.37 -11.58 -8.63
C ASN A 387 -28.53 -12.95 -9.31
N ARG A 388 -27.65 -13.88 -8.94
CA ARG A 388 -27.69 -15.27 -9.42
C ARG A 388 -27.02 -16.20 -8.42
N LYS A 389 -27.39 -17.47 -8.47
CA LYS A 389 -26.72 -18.53 -7.71
C LYS A 389 -26.15 -19.55 -8.67
N ILE A 390 -24.91 -19.96 -8.43
CA ILE A 390 -24.28 -21.05 -9.16
C ILE A 390 -24.20 -22.24 -8.22
N LEU A 391 -24.79 -23.35 -8.65
CA LEU A 391 -24.56 -24.66 -8.03
C LEU A 391 -23.51 -25.38 -8.88
N ARG A 392 -22.26 -25.39 -8.39
CA ARG A 392 -21.15 -26.09 -9.04
C ARG A 392 -21.13 -27.53 -8.55
N HIS A 393 -21.37 -28.48 -9.46
CA HIS A 393 -21.32 -29.90 -9.17
C HIS A 393 -19.93 -30.45 -9.46
N TRP A 394 -19.23 -30.88 -8.42
CA TRP A 394 -17.92 -31.50 -8.53
C TRP A 394 -18.05 -33.01 -8.62
N ILE A 395 -17.38 -33.62 -9.60
CA ILE A 395 -17.24 -35.06 -9.76
C ILE A 395 -15.78 -35.41 -9.48
N ILE A 396 -15.55 -36.18 -8.42
CA ILE A 396 -14.22 -36.58 -7.94
C ILE A 396 -14.10 -38.10 -8.07
N LEU A 397 -13.04 -38.54 -8.72
CA LEU A 397 -12.76 -39.94 -9.05
C LEU A 397 -11.37 -40.32 -8.57
N ASP A 398 -11.26 -41.42 -7.84
CA ASP A 398 -9.99 -42.08 -7.58
C ASP A 398 -9.74 -43.12 -8.68
N TRP A 399 -8.81 -42.83 -9.59
CA TRP A 399 -8.49 -43.67 -10.73
C TRP A 399 -7.88 -45.01 -10.33
N CYS A 400 -7.22 -45.08 -9.17
CA CYS A 400 -6.62 -46.31 -8.68
C CYS A 400 -7.64 -47.28 -8.08
N THR A 401 -8.68 -46.77 -7.42
CA THR A 401 -9.69 -47.62 -6.75
C THR A 401 -11.03 -47.70 -7.48
N GLY A 402 -11.27 -46.81 -8.44
CA GLY A 402 -12.56 -46.65 -9.13
C GLY A 402 -13.65 -46.06 -8.22
N LYS A 403 -13.31 -45.59 -7.01
CA LYS A 403 -14.27 -44.91 -6.13
C LYS A 403 -14.58 -43.52 -6.67
N GLN A 404 -15.85 -43.13 -6.57
CA GLN A 404 -16.31 -41.80 -6.96
C GLN A 404 -17.06 -41.12 -5.83
N LYS A 405 -16.98 -39.79 -5.80
CA LYS A 405 -17.66 -38.91 -4.85
C LYS A 405 -18.09 -37.67 -5.61
N SER A 406 -19.31 -37.21 -5.33
CA SER A 406 -19.79 -35.93 -5.83
C SER A 406 -20.11 -35.00 -4.67
N CYS A 407 -19.88 -33.72 -4.87
CA CYS A 407 -20.27 -32.69 -3.92
C CYS A 407 -20.65 -31.41 -4.65
N ASP A 408 -21.56 -30.66 -4.04
CA ASP A 408 -22.01 -29.39 -4.60
C ASP A 408 -21.32 -28.25 -3.86
N GLN A 409 -20.97 -27.20 -4.59
CA GLN A 409 -20.48 -25.93 -4.08
C GLN A 409 -21.46 -24.83 -4.48
N MET A 410 -21.92 -24.06 -3.50
CA MET A 410 -22.83 -22.93 -3.72
C MET A 410 -22.04 -21.64 -3.86
N ILE A 411 -22.21 -20.91 -4.96
CA ILE A 411 -21.64 -19.58 -5.17
C ILE A 411 -22.77 -18.58 -5.37
N VAL A 412 -22.84 -17.56 -4.54
CA VAL A 412 -23.91 -16.56 -4.55
C VAL A 412 -23.36 -15.22 -5.02
N PHE A 413 -23.97 -14.70 -6.07
CA PHE A 413 -23.84 -13.32 -6.52
C PHE A 413 -24.99 -12.53 -5.95
N ASP A 414 -24.66 -11.48 -5.22
CA ASP A 414 -25.65 -10.65 -4.56
C ASP A 414 -25.42 -9.18 -4.84
N ASP A 415 -26.44 -8.54 -5.37
CA ASP A 415 -26.57 -7.11 -5.54
C ASP A 415 -27.66 -6.61 -4.60
N SER A 416 -27.20 -6.05 -3.48
CA SER A 416 -28.06 -5.48 -2.46
C SER A 416 -28.07 -3.95 -2.49
N ASN A 417 -27.20 -3.34 -3.29
CA ASN A 417 -26.96 -1.90 -3.31
C ASN A 417 -27.82 -1.24 -4.37
N PRO A 418 -28.31 -0.01 -4.14
CA PRO A 418 -29.00 0.74 -5.19
C PRO A 418 -28.01 1.31 -6.23
N PRO A 419 -28.49 1.64 -7.44
CA PRO A 419 -27.69 2.33 -8.44
C PRO A 419 -27.08 3.62 -7.90
N ILE A 420 -25.82 3.89 -8.25
CA ILE A 420 -25.15 5.16 -7.93
C ILE A 420 -25.20 6.04 -9.18
N PHE A 421 -25.73 7.24 -9.05
CA PHE A 421 -25.84 8.18 -10.17
C PHE A 421 -25.66 9.62 -9.73
N HIS A 422 -25.33 10.48 -10.70
CA HIS A 422 -25.38 11.93 -10.56
C HIS A 422 -26.20 12.55 -11.70
N LEU A 423 -26.66 13.78 -11.47
CA LEU A 423 -27.40 14.56 -12.47
C LEU A 423 -26.44 15.57 -13.13
N PRO A 424 -26.68 15.93 -14.41
CA PRO A 424 -26.03 17.08 -15.06
C PRO A 424 -26.30 18.40 -14.28
N PRO A 425 -25.70 19.55 -14.66
CA PRO A 425 -25.36 20.65 -13.73
C PRO A 425 -26.47 21.02 -12.73
N ASP A 426 -26.06 21.39 -11.52
CA ASP A 426 -26.93 21.65 -10.36
C ASP A 426 -28.14 22.57 -10.63
N THR A 427 -28.09 23.44 -11.64
CA THR A 427 -29.21 24.30 -12.06
C THR A 427 -29.34 24.36 -13.59
N LEU A 428 -30.55 24.09 -14.09
CA LEU A 428 -30.92 24.20 -15.49
C LEU A 428 -31.88 25.39 -15.69
N GLU A 429 -31.58 26.25 -16.66
CA GLU A 429 -32.42 27.40 -16.99
C GLU A 429 -33.15 27.16 -18.32
N PHE A 430 -34.46 27.42 -18.35
CA PHE A 430 -35.30 27.41 -19.55
C PHE A 430 -35.98 28.77 -19.73
N GLU A 431 -36.38 29.06 -20.96
CA GLU A 431 -37.06 30.30 -21.31
C GLU A 431 -38.59 30.18 -21.14
N ALA A 432 -39.24 31.33 -20.93
CA ALA A 432 -40.69 31.45 -20.99
C ALA A 432 -41.20 31.18 -22.42
N ASP A 433 -42.43 30.69 -22.54
CA ASP A 433 -43.08 30.44 -23.82
C ASP A 433 -43.47 31.76 -24.51
N ILE A 434 -43.30 31.84 -25.84
CA ILE A 434 -43.42 33.08 -26.62
C ILE A 434 -44.75 33.84 -26.52
N GLU A 435 -45.83 33.21 -26.06
CA GLU A 435 -47.19 33.80 -25.98
C GLU A 435 -47.77 33.79 -24.56
N GLN A 436 -47.06 33.21 -23.58
CA GLN A 436 -47.56 33.03 -22.21
C GLN A 436 -46.45 33.32 -21.21
N CYS A 437 -46.79 33.87 -20.04
CA CYS A 437 -45.84 34.04 -18.95
C CYS A 437 -45.65 32.76 -18.11
N TYR A 438 -45.51 31.63 -18.82
CA TYR A 438 -45.18 30.32 -18.30
C TYR A 438 -44.13 29.69 -19.24
N GLY A 439 -43.29 28.82 -18.73
CA GLY A 439 -42.30 28.10 -19.52
C GLY A 439 -42.50 26.60 -19.47
N THR A 440 -41.89 25.92 -20.44
CA THR A 440 -41.80 24.47 -20.50
C THR A 440 -40.35 24.01 -20.33
N ALA A 441 -40.08 23.26 -19.26
CA ALA A 441 -38.79 22.61 -19.03
C ALA A 441 -38.75 21.27 -19.78
N PHE A 442 -38.22 21.27 -21.00
CA PHE A 442 -38.06 20.05 -21.82
C PHE A 442 -36.90 20.17 -22.82
N PRO A 443 -36.10 19.11 -23.03
CA PRO A 443 -36.10 17.86 -22.28
C PRO A 443 -35.36 18.01 -20.94
N LEU A 444 -35.90 17.36 -19.90
CA LEU A 444 -35.15 17.13 -18.66
C LEU A 444 -34.02 16.13 -18.94
N PRO A 445 -32.81 16.37 -18.43
CA PRO A 445 -31.66 15.52 -18.73
C PRO A 445 -31.78 14.14 -18.11
N GLU A 446 -31.23 13.14 -18.79
CA GLU A 446 -31.13 11.79 -18.24
C GLU A 446 -30.10 11.74 -17.10
N PRO A 447 -30.32 10.93 -16.05
CA PRO A 447 -29.34 10.70 -15.01
C PRO A 447 -28.13 9.95 -15.54
N ILE A 448 -26.94 10.32 -15.08
CA ILE A 448 -25.69 9.66 -15.42
C ILE A 448 -25.40 8.62 -14.33
N VAL A 449 -25.56 7.34 -14.65
CA VAL A 449 -25.29 6.23 -13.72
C VAL A 449 -23.79 5.98 -13.66
N ASP A 450 -23.20 6.24 -12.50
CA ASP A 450 -21.77 6.06 -12.23
C ASP A 450 -21.42 4.59 -12.01
N PHE A 451 -22.30 3.84 -11.36
CA PHE A 451 -22.06 2.45 -11.00
C PHE A 451 -23.37 1.68 -10.83
N GLU A 452 -23.51 0.62 -11.61
CA GLU A 452 -24.59 -0.37 -11.54
C GLU A 452 -24.15 -1.63 -12.33
N CYS A 453 -24.41 -2.83 -11.81
CA CYS A 453 -24.04 -4.11 -12.45
C CYS A 453 -25.21 -4.75 -13.20
N SER A 454 -26.43 -4.37 -12.85
CA SER A 454 -27.68 -4.83 -13.45
C SER A 454 -28.14 -3.87 -14.55
N ASP A 455 -29.18 -4.24 -15.28
CA ASP A 455 -29.88 -3.27 -16.10
C ASP A 455 -30.70 -2.34 -15.17
N TRP A 456 -30.96 -1.11 -15.61
CA TRP A 456 -31.60 -0.09 -14.79
C TRP A 456 -32.59 0.75 -15.59
N THR A 457 -33.51 1.37 -14.87
CA THR A 457 -34.53 2.26 -15.39
C THR A 457 -34.54 3.55 -14.56
N TRP A 458 -35.06 4.63 -15.13
CA TRP A 458 -35.17 5.89 -14.42
C TRP A 458 -36.51 6.55 -14.72
N GLU A 459 -37.02 7.30 -13.74
CA GLU A 459 -38.24 8.06 -13.84
C GLU A 459 -38.13 9.40 -13.11
N VAL A 460 -38.89 10.39 -13.57
CA VAL A 460 -39.12 11.63 -12.83
C VAL A 460 -40.36 11.42 -11.96
N LEU A 461 -40.19 11.47 -10.63
CA LEU A 461 -41.28 11.27 -9.68
C LEU A 461 -42.22 12.47 -9.59
N GLY A 462 -41.72 13.65 -9.92
CA GLY A 462 -42.44 14.92 -9.81
C GLY A 462 -41.51 16.06 -9.45
N TYR A 463 -42.10 17.19 -9.09
CA TYR A 463 -41.34 18.39 -8.71
C TYR A 463 -41.99 19.10 -7.52
N THR A 464 -41.22 19.98 -6.89
CA THR A 464 -41.72 20.92 -5.87
C THR A 464 -41.24 22.32 -6.19
N PHE A 465 -42.03 23.33 -5.82
CA PHE A 465 -41.52 24.71 -5.87
C PHE A 465 -40.50 24.88 -4.75
N LYS A 466 -39.36 25.49 -5.07
CA LYS A 466 -38.29 25.73 -4.11
C LYS A 466 -38.80 26.61 -2.97
N GLY A 467 -38.90 26.01 -1.78
CA GLY A 467 -39.14 26.71 -0.51
C GLY A 467 -37.86 27.36 0.04
N ASP A 468 -37.78 27.52 1.36
CA ASP A 468 -36.74 28.20 2.17
C ASP A 468 -35.31 27.59 2.12
N GLY A 469 -34.93 26.94 1.02
CA GLY A 469 -33.53 26.82 0.61
C GLY A 469 -33.00 25.40 0.40
N THR A 470 -33.80 24.34 0.51
CA THR A 470 -33.33 22.97 0.22
C THR A 470 -34.31 22.18 -0.64
N CYS A 471 -33.79 21.40 -1.58
CA CYS A 471 -34.55 20.43 -2.36
C CYS A 471 -34.67 19.13 -1.54
N ASP A 472 -35.75 18.98 -0.78
CA ASP A 472 -36.03 17.78 0.01
C ASP A 472 -36.83 16.76 -0.83
N PRO A 473 -36.36 15.51 -0.99
CA PRO A 473 -37.03 14.48 -1.78
C PRO A 473 -38.31 13.87 -1.14
N GLU A 474 -38.60 14.11 0.15
CA GLU A 474 -39.74 13.44 0.84
C GLU A 474 -41.02 14.28 0.96
N VAL A 475 -41.07 15.45 0.31
CA VAL A 475 -42.18 16.41 0.44
C VAL A 475 -43.14 16.28 -0.74
N TYR A 476 -44.46 16.35 -0.48
CA TYR A 476 -45.58 16.32 -1.44
C TYR A 476 -45.20 16.76 -2.87
N LEU A 477 -44.82 15.77 -3.70
CA LEU A 477 -44.41 16.01 -5.08
C LEU A 477 -45.63 16.37 -5.94
N ARG A 478 -45.49 17.41 -6.74
CA ARG A 478 -46.41 17.73 -7.83
C ARG A 478 -46.09 16.89 -9.04
N THR A 479 -47.13 16.37 -9.65
CA THR A 479 -47.08 15.65 -10.93
C THR A 479 -48.01 16.27 -11.96
N ASP A 480 -48.73 17.34 -11.59
CA ASP A 480 -49.46 18.17 -12.54
C ASP A 480 -48.49 18.72 -13.61
N PHE A 481 -48.92 18.70 -14.86
CA PHE A 481 -48.14 19.19 -16.01
C PHE A 481 -46.81 18.47 -16.29
N LEU A 482 -46.48 17.40 -15.55
CA LEU A 482 -45.41 16.47 -15.92
C LEU A 482 -45.87 15.62 -17.12
N PHE A 483 -45.02 15.51 -18.13
CA PHE A 483 -45.27 14.70 -19.32
C PHE A 483 -44.01 13.99 -19.80
N GLY A 484 -44.19 13.04 -20.70
CA GLY A 484 -43.11 12.25 -21.27
C GLY A 484 -42.79 10.97 -20.48
N ASN A 485 -41.75 10.28 -20.92
CA ASN A 485 -41.26 9.03 -20.34
C ASN A 485 -39.77 8.86 -20.68
N SER A 486 -39.17 7.75 -20.26
CA SER A 486 -37.76 7.45 -20.49
C SER A 486 -37.37 7.32 -21.98
N GLU A 487 -38.31 7.06 -22.90
CA GLU A 487 -38.04 6.98 -24.35
C GLU A 487 -38.18 8.34 -25.05
N SER A 488 -39.17 9.15 -24.66
CA SER A 488 -39.47 10.46 -25.28
C SER A 488 -38.78 11.64 -24.59
N GLY A 489 -38.12 11.40 -23.46
CA GLY A 489 -37.68 12.42 -22.50
C GLY A 489 -38.84 12.88 -21.60
N PHE A 490 -38.50 13.30 -20.38
CA PHE A 490 -39.44 13.91 -19.43
C PHE A 490 -39.44 15.43 -19.59
N GLY A 491 -40.58 16.08 -19.27
CA GLY A 491 -40.70 17.52 -19.23
C GLY A 491 -41.82 18.00 -18.32
N ILE A 492 -41.75 19.27 -17.92
CA ILE A 492 -42.76 19.93 -17.10
C ILE A 492 -43.20 21.19 -17.83
N THR A 493 -44.50 21.31 -18.12
CA THR A 493 -45.07 22.51 -18.75
C THR A 493 -45.78 23.40 -17.73
N ASN A 494 -46.20 24.59 -18.16
CA ASN A 494 -46.99 25.52 -17.34
C ASN A 494 -46.28 25.93 -16.03
N LEU A 495 -44.95 26.02 -16.06
CA LEU A 495 -44.15 26.52 -14.94
C LEU A 495 -44.13 28.05 -14.97
N PRO A 496 -44.52 28.74 -13.89
CA PRO A 496 -44.49 30.20 -13.88
C PRO A 496 -43.07 30.73 -14.02
N VAL A 497 -42.91 31.86 -14.70
CA VAL A 497 -41.62 32.56 -14.82
C VAL A 497 -41.09 32.99 -13.45
N ASP A 498 -39.76 33.08 -13.33
CA ASP A 498 -39.02 33.42 -12.11
C ASP A 498 -39.26 32.46 -10.94
N THR A 499 -39.79 31.27 -11.24
CA THR A 499 -39.87 30.19 -10.26
C THR A 499 -38.74 29.21 -10.43
N ALA A 500 -38.25 28.73 -9.29
CA ALA A 500 -37.29 27.65 -9.23
C ALA A 500 -38.02 26.39 -8.70
N VAL A 501 -37.89 25.28 -9.41
CA VAL A 501 -38.50 23.99 -9.03
C VAL A 501 -37.43 22.93 -8.84
N CYS A 502 -37.58 22.12 -7.80
CA CYS A 502 -36.73 20.96 -7.54
C CYS A 502 -37.38 19.74 -8.20
N VAL A 503 -36.75 19.18 -9.23
CA VAL A 503 -37.23 17.98 -9.93
C VAL A 503 -36.63 16.74 -9.25
N SER A 504 -37.47 15.78 -8.86
CA SER A 504 -37.05 14.56 -8.19
C SER A 504 -36.95 13.38 -9.17
N TYR A 505 -35.77 12.77 -9.20
CA TYR A 505 -35.46 11.60 -10.02
C TYR A 505 -35.38 10.36 -9.15
N LYS A 506 -35.82 9.24 -9.70
CA LYS A 506 -35.65 7.91 -9.13
C LYS A 506 -35.02 7.00 -10.17
N VAL A 507 -33.87 6.42 -9.83
CA VAL A 507 -33.21 5.39 -10.63
C VAL A 507 -33.41 4.06 -9.93
N THR A 508 -33.92 3.06 -10.65
CA THR A 508 -34.26 1.74 -10.13
C THR A 508 -33.53 0.67 -10.93
N ASP A 509 -32.80 -0.22 -10.25
CA ASP A 509 -32.20 -1.40 -10.88
C ASP A 509 -33.27 -2.44 -11.27
N GLU A 510 -32.86 -3.48 -11.98
CA GLU A 510 -33.72 -4.61 -12.36
C GLU A 510 -34.28 -5.39 -11.14
N CYS A 511 -33.60 -5.32 -10.00
CA CYS A 511 -33.97 -5.98 -8.76
C CYS A 511 -34.91 -5.16 -7.85
N GLY A 512 -35.27 -3.95 -8.27
CA GLY A 512 -36.15 -3.04 -7.53
C GLY A 512 -35.46 -2.22 -6.43
N LYS A 513 -34.13 -2.20 -6.33
CA LYS A 513 -33.38 -1.24 -5.50
C LYS A 513 -33.35 0.09 -6.22
N TYR A 514 -33.41 1.18 -5.44
CA TYR A 514 -33.48 2.51 -6.02
C TYR A 514 -32.72 3.54 -5.20
N SER A 515 -32.32 4.60 -5.90
CA SER A 515 -31.73 5.81 -5.33
C SER A 515 -32.47 7.04 -5.85
N TYR A 516 -32.38 8.13 -5.09
CA TYR A 516 -33.03 9.41 -5.42
C TYR A 516 -32.01 10.50 -5.67
N GLY A 517 -32.36 11.43 -6.55
CA GLY A 517 -31.59 12.62 -6.86
C GLY A 517 -32.52 13.80 -7.12
N ASN A 518 -32.01 15.01 -6.98
CA ASN A 518 -32.75 16.21 -7.33
C ASN A 518 -31.92 17.16 -8.19
N MET A 519 -32.62 17.91 -9.03
CA MET A 519 -32.04 18.95 -9.89
C MET A 519 -32.87 20.22 -9.77
N LEU A 520 -32.20 21.37 -9.75
CA LEU A 520 -32.90 22.65 -9.79
C LEU A 520 -33.20 23.05 -11.24
N VAL A 521 -34.44 23.41 -11.51
CA VAL A 521 -34.89 23.96 -12.80
C VAL A 521 -35.45 25.35 -12.55
N VAL A 522 -35.07 26.32 -13.37
CA VAL A 522 -35.52 27.71 -13.28
C VAL A 522 -36.10 28.14 -14.63
N ILE A 523 -37.29 28.74 -14.61
CA ILE A 523 -37.83 29.43 -15.80
C ILE A 523 -37.47 30.90 -15.70
N ARG A 524 -36.82 31.44 -16.72
CA ARG A 524 -36.54 32.88 -16.84
C ARG A 524 -37.20 33.44 -18.08
N ASP A 525 -37.62 34.68 -17.98
CA ASP A 525 -37.99 35.47 -19.15
C ASP A 525 -36.78 36.26 -19.62
N ASN A 526 -36.19 35.80 -20.72
CA ASN A 526 -35.11 36.49 -21.44
C ASN A 526 -35.61 37.10 -22.76
N GLN A 527 -36.91 37.01 -23.03
CA GLN A 527 -37.48 37.55 -24.25
C GLN A 527 -37.57 39.07 -24.11
N LYS A 528 -37.04 39.79 -25.10
CA LYS A 528 -37.18 41.25 -25.11
C LYS A 528 -38.60 41.63 -25.53
N PRO A 529 -39.17 42.70 -24.96
CA PRO A 529 -40.47 43.20 -25.40
C PRO A 529 -40.42 43.64 -26.86
N THR A 530 -41.56 43.54 -27.54
CA THR A 530 -41.76 44.16 -28.84
C THR A 530 -42.17 45.61 -28.64
N ALA A 531 -41.22 46.53 -28.82
CA ALA A 531 -41.46 47.96 -28.74
C ALA A 531 -42.11 48.48 -30.04
N ALA A 532 -43.34 48.98 -29.93
CA ALA A 532 -44.10 49.58 -31.01
C ALA A 532 -44.28 51.08 -30.73
N CYS A 533 -43.86 51.92 -31.68
CA CYS A 533 -43.90 53.38 -31.56
C CYS A 533 -44.79 53.99 -32.63
N GLU A 534 -45.55 55.01 -32.25
CA GLU A 534 -46.17 55.92 -33.20
C GLU A 534 -45.07 56.62 -34.02
N THR A 535 -45.21 56.54 -35.34
CA THR A 535 -44.19 57.03 -36.28
C THR A 535 -44.26 58.55 -36.46
N HIS A 536 -45.43 59.14 -36.24
CA HIS A 536 -45.66 60.57 -36.39
C HIS A 536 -46.59 61.14 -35.32
N THR A 537 -46.02 61.91 -34.38
CA THR A 537 -46.79 62.59 -33.33
C THR A 537 -46.76 64.11 -33.54
N VAL A 538 -47.92 64.77 -33.51
CA VAL A 538 -48.00 66.24 -33.61
C VAL A 538 -48.32 66.83 -32.25
N VAL A 539 -47.43 67.68 -31.73
CA VAL A 539 -47.60 68.35 -30.43
C VAL A 539 -47.77 69.85 -30.64
N THR A 540 -48.82 70.43 -30.04
CA THR A 540 -49.05 71.88 -30.03
C THR A 540 -48.39 72.50 -28.80
N LEU A 541 -47.68 73.63 -28.97
CA LEU A 541 -47.06 74.36 -27.86
C LEU A 541 -47.97 75.46 -27.28
N GLY A 542 -47.88 75.63 -25.96
CA GLY A 542 -48.11 76.92 -25.27
C GLY A 542 -46.75 77.53 -24.91
N GLU A 543 -46.48 77.87 -23.64
CA GLU A 543 -45.13 78.27 -23.16
C GLU A 543 -44.07 77.14 -23.23
N GLY A 544 -44.53 75.90 -23.43
CA GLY A 544 -43.75 74.68 -23.60
C GLY A 544 -44.70 73.48 -23.62
N ALA A 545 -44.19 72.29 -23.95
CA ALA A 545 -44.98 71.06 -23.87
C ALA A 545 -44.15 69.90 -23.31
N LYS A 546 -44.82 68.94 -22.69
CA LYS A 546 -44.23 67.67 -22.29
C LYS A 546 -44.80 66.57 -23.16
N LEU A 547 -43.92 65.78 -23.77
CA LEU A 547 -44.29 64.55 -24.46
C LEU A 547 -43.97 63.38 -23.54
N TYR A 548 -45.00 62.69 -23.06
CA TYR A 548 -44.86 61.51 -22.20
C TYR A 548 -44.54 60.27 -23.03
N ALA A 549 -43.77 59.34 -22.46
CA ALA A 549 -43.40 58.08 -23.12
C ALA A 549 -44.64 57.29 -23.61
N THR A 550 -45.67 57.22 -22.77
CA THR A 550 -46.95 56.55 -23.08
C THR A 550 -47.72 57.18 -24.23
N SER A 551 -47.43 58.43 -24.60
CA SER A 551 -48.05 59.08 -25.76
C SER A 551 -47.42 58.68 -27.09
N LEU A 552 -46.25 58.04 -27.04
CA LEU A 552 -45.51 57.55 -28.20
C LEU A 552 -45.68 56.04 -28.41
N ASP A 553 -46.14 55.33 -27.39
CA ASP A 553 -46.41 53.89 -27.45
C ASP A 553 -47.58 53.60 -28.40
N ASP A 554 -47.39 52.62 -29.28
CA ASP A 554 -48.39 52.12 -30.25
C ASP A 554 -48.65 50.63 -29.99
N ASP A 555 -49.16 50.33 -28.80
CA ASP A 555 -49.45 48.99 -28.30
C ASP A 555 -48.20 48.07 -28.26
N SER A 556 -47.13 48.52 -27.58
CA SER A 556 -46.00 47.64 -27.29
C SER A 556 -46.44 46.42 -26.46
N TRP A 557 -45.80 45.28 -26.70
CA TRP A 557 -46.26 44.01 -26.16
C TRP A 557 -45.11 43.09 -25.72
N ASP A 558 -45.38 42.34 -24.66
CA ASP A 558 -44.55 41.25 -24.15
C ASP A 558 -45.45 40.17 -23.52
N ASN A 559 -45.02 38.90 -23.60
CA ASN A 559 -45.75 37.73 -23.07
C ASN A 559 -45.84 37.74 -21.54
N CYS A 560 -44.88 38.36 -20.86
CA CYS A 560 -44.83 38.54 -19.41
C CYS A 560 -45.21 39.94 -18.94
N GLY A 561 -45.65 40.79 -19.87
CA GLY A 561 -46.18 42.11 -19.59
C GLY A 561 -45.11 43.18 -19.44
N ILE A 562 -45.54 44.41 -19.71
CA ILE A 562 -44.66 45.59 -19.68
C ILE A 562 -44.68 46.24 -18.30
N GLU A 563 -43.50 46.53 -17.74
CA GLU A 563 -43.37 47.24 -16.47
C GLU A 563 -43.44 48.75 -16.67
N LYS A 564 -42.65 49.27 -17.62
CA LYS A 564 -42.47 50.71 -17.79
C LYS A 564 -42.12 51.15 -19.21
N TYR A 565 -42.46 52.40 -19.48
CA TYR A 565 -42.15 53.13 -20.70
C TYR A 565 -41.30 54.34 -20.36
N GLU A 566 -40.17 54.51 -21.04
CA GLU A 566 -39.27 55.65 -20.86
C GLU A 566 -38.95 56.27 -22.21
N ILE A 567 -38.86 57.60 -22.29
CA ILE A 567 -38.59 58.35 -23.51
C ILE A 567 -37.36 59.23 -23.33
N LYS A 568 -36.60 59.42 -24.41
CA LYS A 568 -35.54 60.42 -24.50
C LYS A 568 -35.51 61.08 -25.86
N ARG A 569 -34.88 62.25 -25.94
CA ARG A 569 -34.56 62.96 -27.19
C ARG A 569 -33.23 62.48 -27.74
N ASN A 570 -33.11 62.53 -29.06
CA ASN A 570 -31.83 62.30 -29.72
C ASN A 570 -30.91 63.54 -29.71
N THR A 571 -31.48 64.74 -29.51
CA THR A 571 -30.74 66.01 -29.57
C THR A 571 -31.17 66.97 -28.46
N ASN A 572 -30.23 67.78 -27.94
CA ASN A 572 -30.50 68.79 -26.92
C ASN A 572 -30.77 70.18 -27.52
N ARG A 573 -31.88 70.34 -28.25
CA ARG A 573 -32.24 71.61 -28.91
C ARG A 573 -32.86 72.64 -27.95
N CYS A 574 -33.45 72.19 -26.85
CA CYS A 574 -34.03 73.05 -25.82
C CYS A 574 -33.07 73.41 -24.69
N GLY A 575 -31.84 72.89 -24.71
CA GLY A 575 -30.83 73.17 -23.69
C GLY A 575 -30.97 72.33 -22.40
N ASP A 576 -31.99 71.48 -22.29
CA ASP A 576 -32.15 70.55 -21.17
C ASP A 576 -31.46 69.20 -21.45
N TYR A 577 -30.40 68.93 -20.70
CA TYR A 577 -29.65 67.66 -20.82
C TYR A 577 -30.39 66.47 -20.18
N HIS A 578 -31.39 66.70 -19.33
CA HIS A 578 -32.19 65.62 -18.77
C HIS A 578 -33.02 64.93 -19.85
N ASP A 579 -33.45 65.67 -20.88
CA ASP A 579 -34.18 65.09 -22.00
C ASP A 579 -33.34 64.12 -22.86
N LEU A 580 -32.01 64.10 -22.73
CA LEU A 580 -31.14 63.11 -23.40
C LEU A 580 -31.07 61.77 -22.65
N GLN A 581 -31.63 61.71 -21.46
CA GLN A 581 -31.69 60.51 -20.62
C GLN A 581 -33.11 59.95 -20.68
N PHE A 582 -33.24 58.64 -20.52
CA PHE A 582 -34.55 57.99 -20.45
C PHE A 582 -35.28 58.43 -19.18
N GLY A 583 -36.52 58.88 -19.34
CA GLY A 583 -37.43 59.24 -18.25
C GLY A 583 -38.88 59.24 -18.70
N ASP A 584 -39.81 59.64 -17.84
CA ASP A 584 -41.25 59.54 -18.13
C ASP A 584 -41.72 60.47 -19.27
N TYR A 585 -41.01 61.56 -19.51
CA TYR A 585 -41.32 62.55 -20.53
C TYR A 585 -40.08 63.31 -20.99
N VAL A 586 -40.20 63.94 -22.15
CA VAL A 586 -39.24 64.93 -22.67
C VAL A 586 -39.93 66.29 -22.84
N ASN A 587 -39.16 67.36 -22.66
CA ASN A 587 -39.65 68.72 -22.85
C ASN A 587 -39.49 69.15 -24.32
N LEU A 588 -40.51 69.81 -24.85
CA LEU A 588 -40.55 70.43 -26.17
C LEU A 588 -40.64 71.95 -26.00
N CYS A 589 -39.88 72.67 -26.80
CA CYS A 589 -39.76 74.12 -26.70
C CYS A 589 -39.85 74.81 -28.07
N CYS A 590 -39.87 76.14 -28.07
CA CYS A 590 -39.98 76.96 -29.28
C CYS A 590 -38.87 76.77 -30.32
N ASN A 591 -37.69 76.27 -29.92
CA ASN A 591 -36.64 75.92 -30.88
C ASN A 591 -37.02 74.72 -31.76
N ASP A 592 -37.92 73.86 -31.29
CA ASP A 592 -38.39 72.69 -32.03
C ASP A 592 -39.45 73.03 -33.07
N VAL A 593 -40.13 74.17 -32.95
CA VAL A 593 -41.17 74.58 -33.88
C VAL A 593 -40.63 74.68 -35.31
N GLY A 594 -41.34 74.01 -36.23
CA GLY A 594 -40.97 73.93 -37.64
C GLY A 594 -39.82 72.97 -37.94
N ASN A 595 -39.42 72.14 -36.97
CA ASN A 595 -38.45 71.07 -37.16
C ASN A 595 -38.99 69.75 -36.61
N ASP A 596 -38.47 68.67 -37.17
CA ASP A 596 -38.70 67.32 -36.69
C ASP A 596 -37.84 67.02 -35.46
N VAL A 597 -38.46 66.51 -34.40
CA VAL A 597 -37.81 66.09 -33.16
C VAL A 597 -37.83 64.56 -33.09
N MET A 598 -36.66 63.95 -33.24
CA MET A 598 -36.50 62.50 -33.08
C MET A 598 -36.41 62.14 -31.60
N VAL A 599 -37.28 61.24 -31.17
CA VAL A 599 -37.34 60.68 -29.82
C VAL A 599 -37.20 59.16 -29.88
N ILE A 600 -36.65 58.60 -28.81
CA ILE A 600 -36.46 57.16 -28.63
C ILE A 600 -37.33 56.74 -27.45
N LEU A 601 -38.27 55.83 -27.70
CA LEU A 601 -39.02 55.12 -26.67
C LEU A 601 -38.24 53.87 -26.29
N ARG A 602 -38.12 53.61 -24.99
CA ARG A 602 -37.68 52.35 -24.40
C ARG A 602 -38.85 51.72 -23.70
N VAL A 603 -39.07 50.45 -24.01
CA VAL A 603 -40.06 49.61 -23.36
C VAL A 603 -39.30 48.57 -22.54
N THR A 604 -39.62 48.46 -21.25
CA THR A 604 -39.02 47.48 -20.34
C THR A 604 -40.10 46.56 -19.79
N ASP A 605 -39.91 45.25 -19.94
CA ASP A 605 -40.81 44.23 -19.41
C ASP A 605 -40.71 44.11 -17.88
N SER A 606 -41.57 43.27 -17.30
CA SER A 606 -41.63 42.98 -15.86
C SER A 606 -40.41 42.22 -15.31
N HIS A 607 -39.53 41.73 -16.16
CA HIS A 607 -38.32 40.97 -15.82
C HIS A 607 -37.02 41.74 -16.13
N GLY A 608 -37.13 42.98 -16.60
CA GLY A 608 -36.02 43.88 -16.86
C GLY A 608 -35.40 43.77 -18.26
N ASN A 609 -35.94 42.95 -19.18
CA ASN A 609 -35.52 43.02 -20.58
C ASN A 609 -36.14 44.26 -21.24
N PHE A 610 -35.45 44.81 -22.23
CA PHE A 610 -35.91 46.03 -22.89
C PHE A 610 -35.62 46.03 -24.38
N ASN A 611 -36.43 46.81 -25.09
CA ASN A 611 -36.26 47.10 -26.50
C ASN A 611 -36.62 48.57 -26.78
N ASP A 612 -36.03 49.12 -27.84
CA ASP A 612 -36.16 50.55 -28.18
C ASP A 612 -36.83 50.72 -29.56
N CYS A 613 -37.70 51.71 -29.69
CA CYS A 613 -38.23 52.16 -30.97
C CYS A 613 -38.12 53.70 -31.11
N MET A 614 -38.17 54.20 -32.34
CA MET A 614 -37.99 55.63 -32.64
C MET A 614 -39.25 56.20 -33.25
N GLY A 615 -39.64 57.40 -32.81
CA GLY A 615 -40.74 58.17 -33.38
C GLY A 615 -40.30 59.58 -33.77
N ASN A 616 -41.01 60.15 -34.73
CA ASN A 616 -40.78 61.52 -35.19
C ASN A 616 -41.88 62.45 -34.68
N VAL A 617 -41.50 63.52 -33.99
CA VAL A 617 -42.42 64.47 -33.37
C VAL A 617 -42.36 65.79 -34.11
N THR A 618 -43.49 66.23 -34.64
CA THR A 618 -43.63 67.56 -35.25
C THR A 618 -44.24 68.52 -34.24
N VAL A 619 -43.50 69.58 -33.94
CA VAL A 619 -43.90 70.60 -32.97
C VAL A 619 -44.51 71.79 -33.71
N VAL A 620 -45.76 72.10 -33.39
CA VAL A 620 -46.51 73.20 -34.00
C VAL A 620 -46.87 74.26 -32.98
N ASP A 621 -46.69 75.52 -33.38
CA ASP A 621 -47.19 76.67 -32.63
C ASP A 621 -48.53 77.11 -33.23
N LYS A 622 -49.50 77.38 -32.35
CA LYS A 622 -50.87 77.78 -32.72
C LYS A 622 -51.33 79.02 -31.98
N GLU A 623 -50.51 79.59 -31.10
CA GLU A 623 -50.86 80.79 -30.35
C GLU A 623 -50.34 82.02 -31.11
N PRO A 624 -51.22 82.93 -31.57
CA PRO A 624 -50.77 84.15 -32.23
C PRO A 624 -50.19 85.14 -31.22
N PRO A 625 -49.30 86.05 -31.66
CA PRO A 625 -48.66 87.01 -30.77
C PRO A 625 -49.67 87.98 -30.14
N VAL A 626 -49.45 88.32 -28.88
CA VAL A 626 -50.27 89.24 -28.10
C VAL A 626 -49.65 90.64 -28.11
N LEU A 627 -50.35 91.60 -28.73
CA LEU A 627 -49.98 93.00 -28.70
C LEU A 627 -50.08 93.56 -27.26
N THR A 628 -48.99 94.14 -26.73
CA THR A 628 -48.94 94.70 -25.38
C THR A 628 -49.04 96.23 -25.35
N HIS A 629 -48.43 96.92 -26.32
CA HIS A 629 -48.52 98.37 -26.44
C HIS A 629 -48.39 98.82 -27.89
N CYS A 630 -49.24 99.77 -28.28
CA CYS A 630 -49.09 100.52 -29.52
C CYS A 630 -48.38 101.84 -29.26
N PRO A 631 -47.48 102.28 -30.15
CA PRO A 631 -46.92 103.61 -30.06
C PRO A 631 -48.03 104.66 -30.10
N ASP A 632 -47.91 105.67 -29.23
CA ASP A 632 -48.78 106.83 -29.27
C ASP A 632 -48.53 107.67 -30.54
N ASP A 633 -49.52 108.47 -30.93
CA ASP A 633 -49.40 109.42 -32.05
C ASP A 633 -48.17 110.32 -31.85
N PHE A 634 -47.40 110.54 -32.93
CA PHE A 634 -46.17 111.32 -32.89
C PHE A 634 -46.11 112.37 -33.99
N THR A 635 -45.68 113.59 -33.64
CA THR A 635 -45.55 114.71 -34.59
C THR A 635 -44.10 114.86 -35.04
N ILE A 636 -43.88 114.88 -36.35
CA ILE A 636 -42.58 115.18 -36.98
C ILE A 636 -42.58 116.55 -37.65
N ASN A 637 -41.39 117.12 -37.90
CA ASN A 637 -41.30 118.37 -38.66
C ASN A 637 -41.52 118.10 -40.16
N CYS A 638 -41.95 119.13 -40.89
CA CYS A 638 -42.20 119.00 -42.34
C CYS A 638 -40.96 118.66 -43.17
N THR A 639 -39.76 118.78 -42.62
CA THR A 639 -38.49 118.38 -43.25
C THR A 639 -38.12 116.92 -42.98
N ASP A 640 -38.76 116.28 -42.01
CA ASP A 640 -38.47 114.90 -41.63
C ASP A 640 -39.28 113.94 -42.50
N SER A 641 -38.70 112.78 -42.86
CA SER A 641 -39.45 111.77 -43.60
C SER A 641 -40.22 110.85 -42.67
N TYR A 642 -41.53 110.75 -42.85
CA TYR A 642 -42.36 109.75 -42.19
C TYR A 642 -42.05 108.32 -42.66
N THR A 643 -41.41 108.13 -43.82
CA THR A 643 -41.11 106.81 -44.38
C THR A 643 -39.93 106.11 -43.71
N ASN A 644 -39.27 106.75 -42.74
CA ASN A 644 -38.21 106.11 -41.98
C ASN A 644 -38.82 105.08 -41.02
N ASN A 645 -38.37 103.83 -41.13
CA ASN A 645 -38.79 102.73 -40.28
C ASN A 645 -38.55 103.14 -38.82
N PHE A 646 -39.63 103.14 -38.00
CA PHE A 646 -39.63 103.45 -36.57
C PHE A 646 -39.65 104.92 -36.14
N VAL A 647 -39.86 105.87 -37.06
CA VAL A 647 -40.25 107.23 -36.65
C VAL A 647 -41.57 107.17 -35.89
N GLY A 648 -41.58 107.63 -34.63
CA GLY A 648 -42.72 107.52 -33.71
C GLY A 648 -42.72 106.27 -32.82
N GLY A 649 -41.72 105.40 -32.91
CA GLY A 649 -41.63 104.16 -32.12
C GLY A 649 -42.13 102.91 -32.87
N LYS A 650 -42.17 101.79 -32.16
CA LYS A 650 -42.65 100.49 -32.67
C LYS A 650 -43.57 99.82 -31.64
N PRO A 651 -44.54 99.00 -32.07
CA PRO A 651 -45.35 98.22 -31.14
C PRO A 651 -44.48 97.30 -30.28
N THR A 652 -44.96 97.00 -29.09
CA THR A 652 -44.46 95.88 -28.30
C THR A 652 -45.51 94.78 -28.31
N ALA A 653 -45.07 93.55 -28.49
CA ALA A 653 -45.88 92.35 -28.44
C ALA A 653 -45.08 91.25 -27.75
N THR A 654 -45.77 90.29 -27.19
CA THR A 654 -45.21 89.09 -26.56
C THR A 654 -45.84 87.87 -27.20
N ASP A 655 -45.07 86.80 -27.30
CA ASP A 655 -45.48 85.53 -27.88
C ASP A 655 -44.91 84.41 -27.01
N ASN A 656 -45.55 83.24 -26.97
CA ASN A 656 -45.02 82.07 -26.28
C ASN A 656 -43.68 81.62 -26.90
N CYS A 657 -43.45 81.93 -28.18
CA CYS A 657 -42.22 81.64 -28.92
C CYS A 657 -41.58 82.91 -29.50
N ASP A 658 -40.80 83.61 -28.67
CA ASP A 658 -40.11 84.93 -28.80
C ASP A 658 -39.44 85.31 -30.16
N ASN A 659 -40.11 85.21 -31.30
CA ASN A 659 -39.62 85.67 -32.60
C ASN A 659 -40.74 86.36 -33.37
N ILE A 660 -41.06 87.56 -32.92
CA ILE A 660 -42.10 88.39 -33.53
C ILE A 660 -41.48 89.24 -34.65
N THR A 661 -42.07 89.14 -35.83
CA THR A 661 -41.81 90.02 -36.97
C THR A 661 -42.87 91.12 -37.03
N MET A 662 -42.42 92.36 -37.27
CA MET A 662 -43.29 93.52 -37.35
C MET A 662 -43.10 94.21 -38.71
N SER A 663 -44.20 94.48 -39.37
CA SER A 663 -44.25 95.27 -40.60
C SER A 663 -45.33 96.33 -40.49
N TYR A 664 -45.27 97.38 -41.30
CA TYR A 664 -46.27 98.44 -41.27
C TYR A 664 -46.67 98.90 -42.67
N HIS A 665 -47.85 99.48 -42.77
CA HIS A 665 -48.37 100.11 -43.97
C HIS A 665 -48.86 101.52 -43.65
N ASP A 666 -48.32 102.51 -44.36
CA ASP A 666 -48.66 103.92 -44.19
C ASP A 666 -49.73 104.36 -45.19
N THR A 667 -50.73 105.07 -44.69
CA THR A 667 -51.76 105.72 -45.50
C THR A 667 -51.68 107.23 -45.27
N PRO A 668 -51.00 107.98 -46.16
CA PRO A 668 -50.84 109.43 -45.99
C PRO A 668 -52.14 110.18 -46.32
N HIS A 669 -52.52 111.09 -45.44
CA HIS A 669 -53.65 112.02 -45.62
C HIS A 669 -53.13 113.46 -45.60
N LEU A 670 -52.35 113.80 -46.63
CA LEU A 670 -51.69 115.10 -46.78
C LEU A 670 -52.45 115.98 -47.77
N ASN A 671 -52.48 117.29 -47.53
CA ASN A 671 -52.99 118.28 -48.48
C ASN A 671 -51.94 118.66 -49.53
N ASP A 672 -52.31 119.54 -50.47
CA ASP A 672 -51.43 119.99 -51.57
C ASP A 672 -50.13 120.68 -51.09
N CYS A 673 -50.06 121.11 -49.83
CA CYS A 673 -48.87 121.69 -49.20
C CYS A 673 -48.01 120.66 -48.44
N GLY A 674 -48.36 119.36 -48.50
CA GLY A 674 -47.68 118.29 -47.76
C GLY A 674 -47.98 118.26 -46.26
N LEU A 675 -48.98 119.01 -45.78
CA LEU A 675 -49.39 119.05 -44.38
C LEU A 675 -50.59 118.12 -44.14
N GLY A 676 -50.55 117.35 -43.06
CA GLY A 676 -51.62 116.43 -42.69
C GLY A 676 -51.14 115.39 -41.68
N TYR A 677 -51.75 114.22 -41.69
CA TYR A 677 -51.36 113.09 -40.85
C TYR A 677 -51.16 111.83 -41.70
N VAL A 678 -50.43 110.86 -41.17
CA VAL A 678 -50.19 109.56 -41.80
C VAL A 678 -50.72 108.50 -40.86
N ASN A 679 -51.66 107.67 -41.32
CA ASN A 679 -52.13 106.52 -40.56
C ASN A 679 -51.19 105.34 -40.81
N ARG A 680 -50.46 104.91 -39.79
CA ARG A 680 -49.60 103.73 -39.82
C ARG A 680 -50.31 102.54 -39.19
N VAL A 681 -50.50 101.48 -39.96
CA VAL A 681 -51.07 100.21 -39.45
C VAL A 681 -49.97 99.17 -39.35
N TRP A 682 -49.76 98.60 -38.17
CA TRP A 682 -48.78 97.55 -37.94
C TRP A 682 -49.41 96.16 -38.09
N THR A 683 -48.67 95.27 -38.75
CA THR A 683 -48.94 93.83 -38.82
C THR A 683 -47.85 93.11 -38.03
N ILE A 684 -48.28 92.35 -37.03
CA ILE A 684 -47.41 91.65 -36.08
C ILE A 684 -47.64 90.16 -36.28
N LYS A 685 -46.56 89.44 -36.63
CA LYS A 685 -46.60 87.99 -36.83
C LYS A 685 -45.55 87.30 -35.98
N ASP A 686 -45.80 86.08 -35.57
CA ASP A 686 -44.78 85.21 -34.98
C ASP A 686 -43.85 84.60 -36.07
N LYS A 687 -43.02 83.63 -35.66
CA LYS A 687 -42.08 82.90 -36.52
C LYS A 687 -42.77 81.92 -37.48
N VAL A 688 -43.96 81.43 -37.15
CA VAL A 688 -44.75 80.49 -37.98
C VAL A 688 -45.76 81.19 -38.87
N GLY A 689 -45.88 82.51 -38.76
CA GLY A 689 -46.70 83.39 -39.58
C GLY A 689 -48.10 83.68 -39.04
N LEU A 690 -48.44 83.32 -37.79
CA LEU A 690 -49.74 83.68 -37.20
C LEU A 690 -49.75 85.17 -36.87
N GLU A 691 -50.87 85.84 -37.19
CA GLU A 691 -51.02 87.28 -36.99
C GLU A 691 -51.78 87.57 -35.69
N THR A 692 -51.37 88.62 -34.99
CA THR A 692 -52.15 89.12 -33.84
C THR A 692 -53.56 89.53 -34.28
N ALA A 693 -54.56 89.23 -33.45
CA ALA A 693 -55.95 89.63 -33.72
C ALA A 693 -56.17 91.15 -33.56
N GLN A 694 -55.32 91.84 -32.80
CA GLN A 694 -55.47 93.27 -32.52
C GLN A 694 -54.71 94.14 -33.51
N LYS A 695 -55.41 95.07 -34.19
CA LYS A 695 -54.77 96.00 -35.10
C LYS A 695 -54.14 97.16 -34.33
N CYS A 696 -52.83 97.30 -34.46
CA CYS A 696 -52.12 98.45 -33.92
C CYS A 696 -52.07 99.59 -34.93
N ARG A 697 -52.54 100.77 -34.54
CA ARG A 697 -52.59 101.98 -35.39
C ARG A 697 -51.91 103.13 -34.67
N GLN A 698 -51.12 103.89 -35.42
CA GLN A 698 -50.44 105.11 -35.01
C GLN A 698 -50.70 106.20 -36.04
#